data_AF-A0A4W5NDT6-F1
#
_entry.id   AF-A0A4W5NDT6-F1
#
_cell.length_a   1.000
_cell.length_b   1.000
_cell.length_c   1.000
_cell.angle_alpha   90.00
_cell.angle_beta   90.00
_cell.angle_gamma   90.00
#
_symmetry.space_group_name_H-M   'P 1'
#
loop_
_entity.id
_entity.type
_entity.pdbx_description
1 polymer ?
#
loop_
_entity_poly.entity_id
_entity_poly.type
_entity_poly.pdbx_seq_one_letter_code
_entity_poly.pdbx_strand_id
1 'polypeptide(L)'
;MAYSNYSTLNRAQLTFEYLHTNSTTHEFLFGALAELVDNSRDANATRIDIYTEKRQDLRGGYMLCFLDDGTGMDPNEATHVIQFGKSTKRTPDSTHIGQYGNGLKSGSMRIGKDFVLFTKKDNTLSCLFLSRTFHEEEGLDEVIVPLPTWDLLTRQPITGDPEKFAIETELIYKYSPFKNEHQLIEQFNKIEGSSGTLVIIYNLKLMDTREPELDVETDHQDILMAGTPSEGVKPERRSFRAYAAVLYIDPRMRIFIQGHKVRTKRLSCCLYKPRVYKYTSTRFKTRAEQEVKKADHLAKIAEEKAREAESKSLSLEAKLGDDLSKESRVMLRKAQEGAMMLRREAEVKKMIQETKQKALKEPKELSFIFGVNIEQRDLDGMFVYNCSRLIKMYEKTGPQLEGGMACGGVVGVVDVPYLVLEPTHNKQDFADAKEYRHLLRAMGEHLAQYWKDSNIAQKGIVKFWDEFGYLSASWSSLPSAEQRYKRRRAMEIPLTIQCDKCLKWRTLPFQMDAVDKRYPDSWVCLMNPDSTQDRCDAAEQKQNLPCGVLKKDRQTAEDKQKELTEKIRQQQEKLEALQKTSTIRSAADVKKLPLDVSLRPMNDSSSQATRSSERVSRPRSPPLPALLKNAPSQPPALNRKLTNSPRPTTRPVAPAPRVDQSRARAAAKPSPPPAKPAPKAPAKIPAKPTPPSRSSRIQAKSSPAKATTPASSQRKRVMEESEEEEEEEEEDSEEEKEPQPKKSKMAAAVGNRGKAVEKAPLKRGKVTEVPTPPLSTKPPPPEKRSATIPTRLPPATPPPAKPIPTPPKPSAGARAKVTGSAEDEHPENELKNAQKDKGMLVEVRVNKEWFTGKVVAVETSKQSIRWKVKFDYVPRSTPKDRWVFKGSEEVRLMRPPSPLSQTPDTQQGEGTEKGPAPMEPDTTQPGTSREVTDNLVNMMRTLLRYFFPPDFRIPKDDVNSMTAEELVAFPMKEYFQQYELGLQSLCNSYQSRADARAKAVEEKSSSAETKLREADEKLQKLRTNIVQLLQKVQEDIDINTDDELDAYIEDLLTKGD
;
A
#
# COMPACT_ATOMS: atom_id res chain seq x y z
N MET A 1 23.69 -22.47 -1.09
CA MET A 1 24.07 -23.75 -0.47
C MET A 1 22.83 -24.64 -0.50
N ALA A 2 22.76 -25.61 -1.41
CA ALA A 2 21.70 -26.62 -1.44
C ALA A 2 22.29 -27.93 -0.90
N TYR A 3 21.52 -28.71 -0.13
CA TYR A 3 22.01 -29.97 0.44
C TYR A 3 22.06 -31.09 -0.60
N SER A 4 21.13 -31.06 -1.56
CA SER A 4 21.07 -32.00 -2.69
C SER A 4 20.55 -31.28 -3.94
N ASN A 5 20.55 -31.98 -5.09
CA ASN A 5 19.93 -31.45 -6.30
C ASN A 5 18.40 -31.54 -6.19
N TYR A 6 17.72 -30.38 -6.29
CA TYR A 6 16.26 -30.26 -6.23
C TYR A 6 15.60 -30.13 -7.62
N SER A 7 16.31 -30.43 -8.71
CA SER A 7 15.77 -30.27 -10.08
C SER A 7 14.52 -31.10 -10.38
N THR A 8 14.29 -32.18 -9.64
CA THR A 8 13.11 -33.07 -9.75
C THR A 8 11.93 -32.67 -8.86
N LEU A 9 12.05 -31.61 -8.05
CA LEU A 9 10.94 -31.12 -7.23
C LEU A 9 10.06 -30.15 -8.02
N ASN A 10 8.74 -30.32 -7.87
CA ASN A 10 7.73 -29.42 -8.44
C ASN A 10 8.00 -27.97 -8.01
N ARG A 11 7.87 -27.04 -8.96
CA ARG A 11 8.01 -25.60 -8.73
C ARG A 11 6.63 -24.95 -8.66
N ALA A 12 6.52 -23.86 -7.90
CA ALA A 12 5.37 -22.98 -8.05
C ALA A 12 5.47 -22.27 -9.42
N GLN A 13 4.47 -22.46 -10.27
CA GLN A 13 4.33 -21.79 -11.57
C GLN A 13 3.34 -20.62 -11.46
N LEU A 14 3.35 -19.73 -12.45
CA LEU A 14 2.40 -18.64 -12.59
C LEU A 14 1.50 -18.93 -13.77
N THR A 15 0.20 -19.04 -13.53
CA THR A 15 -0.80 -19.14 -14.58
C THR A 15 -1.14 -17.76 -15.13
N PHE A 16 -1.66 -17.72 -16.36
CA PHE A 16 -2.14 -16.54 -17.04
C PHE A 16 -3.14 -15.73 -16.20
N GLU A 17 -4.11 -16.39 -15.55
CA GLU A 17 -5.10 -15.72 -14.68
C GLU A 17 -4.51 -15.14 -13.39
N TYR A 18 -3.28 -15.50 -13.01
CA TYR A 18 -2.59 -14.79 -11.93
C TYR A 18 -2.29 -13.34 -12.31
N LEU A 19 -2.10 -13.00 -13.59
CA LEU A 19 -1.94 -11.62 -14.05
C LEU A 19 -3.20 -10.78 -13.73
N HIS A 20 -4.39 -11.36 -13.89
CA HIS A 20 -5.62 -10.69 -13.46
C HIS A 20 -5.70 -10.61 -11.94
N THR A 21 -5.53 -11.74 -11.26
CA THR A 21 -5.61 -11.84 -9.79
C THR A 21 -4.70 -10.81 -9.11
N ASN A 22 -3.47 -10.65 -9.62
CA ASN A 22 -2.49 -9.68 -9.14
C ASN A 22 -2.94 -8.21 -9.34
N SER A 23 -3.67 -7.92 -10.41
CA SER A 23 -4.17 -6.57 -10.71
C SER A 23 -5.29 -6.09 -9.77
N THR A 24 -6.05 -7.01 -9.17
CA THR A 24 -7.20 -6.64 -8.30
C THR A 24 -6.79 -5.96 -7.00
N THR A 25 -5.49 -5.99 -6.66
CA THR A 25 -4.93 -5.28 -5.51
C THR A 25 -5.13 -3.76 -5.57
N HIS A 26 -5.34 -3.18 -6.76
CA HIS A 26 -5.43 -1.74 -7.00
C HIS A 26 -6.88 -1.30 -7.20
N GLU A 27 -7.62 -1.15 -6.10
CA GLU A 27 -8.93 -0.48 -6.08
C GLU A 27 -8.80 0.99 -6.52
N PHE A 28 -7.83 1.72 -5.97
CA PHE A 28 -7.51 3.08 -6.36
C PHE A 28 -6.59 3.10 -7.59
N LEU A 29 -7.16 3.45 -8.75
CA LEU A 29 -6.47 3.36 -10.05
C LEU A 29 -5.19 4.20 -10.15
N PHE A 30 -5.15 5.41 -9.57
CA PHE A 30 -3.90 6.18 -9.55
C PHE A 30 -2.78 5.54 -8.71
N GLY A 31 -3.11 4.63 -7.77
CA GLY A 31 -2.12 3.80 -7.09
C GLY A 31 -1.36 2.90 -8.08
N ALA A 32 -2.07 2.33 -9.07
CA ALA A 32 -1.47 1.55 -10.15
C ALA A 32 -0.60 2.40 -11.09
N LEU A 33 -1.02 3.64 -11.42
CA LEU A 33 -0.19 4.56 -12.22
C LEU A 33 1.10 4.94 -11.46
N ALA A 34 0.98 5.20 -10.15
CA ALA A 34 2.12 5.59 -9.33
C ALA A 34 3.12 4.45 -9.07
N GLU A 35 2.75 3.18 -9.24
CA GLU A 35 3.73 2.08 -9.29
C GLU A 35 4.74 2.25 -10.44
N LEU A 36 4.34 2.82 -11.58
CA LEU A 36 5.26 3.11 -12.69
C LEU A 36 6.15 4.32 -12.37
N VAL A 37 5.57 5.39 -11.83
CA VAL A 37 6.30 6.60 -11.39
C VAL A 37 7.34 6.27 -10.31
N ASP A 38 7.02 5.35 -9.39
CA ASP A 38 7.96 4.85 -8.37
C ASP A 38 9.15 4.11 -9.00
N ASN A 39 8.95 3.36 -10.07
CA ASN A 39 10.04 2.66 -10.77
C ASN A 39 11.01 3.63 -11.45
N SER A 40 10.49 4.67 -12.13
CA SER A 40 11.31 5.71 -12.76
C SER A 40 12.08 6.54 -11.72
N ARG A 41 11.43 6.88 -10.57
CA ARG A 41 12.10 7.55 -9.44
C ARG A 41 13.25 6.70 -8.90
N ASP A 42 13.01 5.41 -8.66
CA ASP A 42 14.05 4.47 -8.22
C ASP A 42 15.17 4.25 -9.27
N ALA A 43 14.87 4.45 -10.56
CA ALA A 43 15.85 4.42 -11.66
C ALA A 43 16.63 5.75 -11.81
N ASN A 44 16.56 6.62 -10.81
CA ASN A 44 17.23 7.92 -10.72
C ASN A 44 16.88 8.92 -11.84
N ALA A 45 15.70 8.78 -12.48
CA ALA A 45 15.24 9.67 -13.53
C ALA A 45 15.13 11.14 -13.03
N THR A 46 15.58 12.09 -13.87
CA THR A 46 15.38 13.53 -13.67
C THR A 46 14.00 13.99 -14.13
N ARG A 47 13.38 13.21 -15.03
CA ARG A 47 12.14 13.51 -15.73
C ARG A 47 11.35 12.23 -16.04
N ILE A 48 10.04 12.30 -15.87
CA ILE A 48 9.09 11.34 -16.44
C ILE A 48 7.98 12.10 -17.18
N ASP A 49 7.70 11.70 -18.42
CA ASP A 49 6.55 12.13 -19.21
C ASP A 49 5.47 11.06 -19.23
N ILE A 50 4.26 11.45 -18.85
CA ILE A 50 3.10 10.59 -18.77
C ILE A 50 2.05 11.15 -19.73
N TYR A 51 1.83 10.49 -20.86
CA TYR A 51 1.07 11.03 -21.99
C TYR A 51 0.22 9.98 -22.68
N THR A 52 -0.79 10.40 -23.44
CA THR A 52 -1.65 9.50 -24.20
C THR A 52 -1.47 9.64 -25.71
N GLU A 53 -1.27 8.51 -26.39
CA GLU A 53 -1.18 8.44 -27.86
C GLU A 53 -2.50 7.88 -28.43
N LYS A 54 -3.24 8.67 -29.23
CA LYS A 54 -4.58 8.26 -29.71
C LYS A 54 -4.47 7.12 -30.72
N ARG A 55 -5.23 6.05 -30.47
CA ARG A 55 -5.27 4.78 -31.21
C ARG A 55 -6.69 4.22 -31.18
N GLN A 56 -7.51 4.65 -32.14
CA GLN A 56 -8.93 4.23 -32.25
C GLN A 56 -9.10 2.74 -32.57
N ASP A 57 -8.05 2.09 -33.04
CA ASP A 57 -7.94 0.65 -33.29
C ASP A 57 -7.78 -0.18 -32.00
N LEU A 58 -7.46 0.45 -30.85
CA LEU A 58 -7.22 -0.22 -29.57
C LEU A 58 -8.33 0.07 -28.56
N ARG A 59 -8.59 -0.88 -27.65
CA ARG A 59 -9.65 -0.73 -26.65
C ARG A 59 -9.33 0.45 -25.72
N GLY A 60 -10.27 1.39 -25.62
CA GLY A 60 -10.11 2.66 -24.89
C GLY A 60 -9.74 3.86 -25.79
N GLY A 61 -9.41 3.64 -27.07
CA GLY A 61 -9.17 4.71 -28.04
C GLY A 61 -7.80 5.41 -27.94
N TYR A 62 -6.97 5.05 -26.96
CA TYR A 62 -5.60 5.55 -26.80
C TYR A 62 -4.71 4.56 -26.03
N MET A 63 -3.40 4.74 -26.16
CA MET A 63 -2.37 4.10 -25.33
C MET A 63 -1.93 5.08 -24.24
N LEU A 64 -1.63 4.57 -23.03
CA LEU A 64 -1.03 5.37 -21.95
C LEU A 64 0.47 5.07 -21.85
N CYS A 65 1.29 6.10 -22.07
CA CYS A 65 2.73 6.02 -22.16
C CYS A 65 3.41 6.66 -20.94
N PHE A 66 4.46 6.02 -20.44
CA PHE A 66 5.34 6.50 -19.38
C PHE A 66 6.78 6.45 -19.90
N LEU A 67 7.39 7.62 -20.12
CA LEU A 67 8.76 7.77 -20.64
C LEU A 67 9.66 8.40 -19.57
N ASP A 68 10.77 7.76 -19.22
CA ASP A 68 11.76 8.30 -18.27
C ASP A 68 13.18 8.36 -18.83
N ASP A 69 13.96 9.30 -18.28
CA ASP A 69 15.40 9.50 -18.54
C ASP A 69 16.29 8.79 -17.50
N GLY A 70 15.81 7.69 -16.92
CA GLY A 70 16.52 6.92 -15.89
C GLY A 70 17.69 6.08 -16.42
N THR A 71 18.23 5.23 -15.56
CA THR A 71 19.36 4.32 -15.90
C THR A 71 19.05 3.28 -16.98
N GLY A 72 17.77 3.09 -17.33
CA GLY A 72 17.32 1.97 -18.15
C GLY A 72 17.59 0.62 -17.51
N MET A 73 17.52 -0.45 -18.32
CA MET A 73 17.83 -1.83 -17.93
C MET A 73 18.60 -2.55 -19.05
N ASP A 74 19.53 -3.43 -18.68
CA ASP A 74 20.18 -4.36 -19.62
C ASP A 74 19.34 -5.64 -19.80
N PRO A 75 19.65 -6.55 -20.74
CA PRO A 75 18.83 -7.74 -20.99
C PRO A 75 18.65 -8.67 -19.79
N ASN A 76 19.62 -8.73 -18.87
CA ASN A 76 19.51 -9.55 -17.66
C ASN A 76 18.60 -8.87 -16.63
N GLU A 77 18.71 -7.55 -16.47
CA GLU A 77 17.80 -6.74 -15.65
C GLU A 77 16.37 -6.77 -16.19
N ALA A 78 16.17 -6.65 -17.50
CA ALA A 78 14.89 -6.83 -18.17
C ALA A 78 14.30 -8.23 -17.91
N THR A 79 15.12 -9.27 -17.96
CA THR A 79 14.72 -10.65 -17.59
C THR A 79 14.31 -10.77 -16.12
N HIS A 80 14.80 -9.89 -15.23
CA HIS A 80 14.33 -9.83 -13.83
C HIS A 80 12.96 -9.15 -13.68
N VAL A 81 12.52 -8.33 -14.64
CA VAL A 81 11.21 -7.67 -14.60
C VAL A 81 10.08 -8.70 -14.56
N ILE A 82 10.19 -9.81 -15.31
CA ILE A 82 9.19 -10.89 -15.29
C ILE A 82 9.29 -11.82 -14.07
N GLN A 83 10.36 -11.76 -13.28
CA GLN A 83 10.52 -12.61 -12.08
C GLN A 83 9.70 -12.00 -10.93
N PHE A 84 8.58 -12.63 -10.56
CA PHE A 84 7.71 -12.14 -9.48
C PHE A 84 8.40 -12.27 -8.11
N GLY A 85 8.23 -11.26 -7.26
CA GLY A 85 8.87 -11.21 -5.93
C GLY A 85 10.36 -10.86 -5.92
N LYS A 86 11.03 -10.79 -7.08
CA LYS A 86 12.45 -10.44 -7.17
C LYS A 86 12.64 -8.92 -7.24
N SER A 87 13.46 -8.38 -6.34
CA SER A 87 13.96 -7.01 -6.43
C SER A 87 15.38 -6.94 -5.89
N THR A 88 16.31 -6.43 -6.70
CA THR A 88 17.68 -6.09 -6.29
C THR A 88 17.70 -4.90 -5.32
N LYS A 89 16.65 -4.07 -5.32
CA LYS A 89 16.47 -2.90 -4.46
C LYS A 89 16.14 -3.24 -3.00
N ARG A 90 15.90 -4.51 -2.67
CA ARG A 90 15.49 -4.96 -1.32
C ARG A 90 16.71 -5.20 -0.40
N THR A 91 17.38 -4.11 0.00
CA THR A 91 18.37 -4.11 1.09
C THR A 91 17.78 -3.49 2.36
N PRO A 92 18.29 -3.82 3.57
CA PRO A 92 17.71 -3.31 4.83
C PRO A 92 17.75 -1.79 4.96
N ASP A 93 18.77 -1.18 4.35
CA ASP A 93 19.08 0.24 4.40
C ASP A 93 18.61 0.98 3.13
N SER A 94 17.72 0.36 2.34
CA SER A 94 17.28 0.86 1.03
C SER A 94 16.32 2.04 1.15
N THR A 95 16.66 3.13 0.47
CA THR A 95 15.78 4.29 0.23
C THR A 95 14.83 4.09 -0.95
N HIS A 96 14.96 2.99 -1.70
CA HIS A 96 14.11 2.68 -2.87
C HIS A 96 12.72 2.18 -2.45
N ILE A 97 11.73 2.52 -3.27
CA ILE A 97 10.30 2.22 -3.06
C ILE A 97 9.95 0.82 -3.62
N GLY A 98 10.66 0.36 -4.67
CA GLY A 98 10.39 -0.87 -5.40
C GLY A 98 10.83 -2.18 -4.72
N GLN A 99 10.51 -2.39 -3.45
CA GLN A 99 11.02 -3.54 -2.68
C GLN A 99 10.37 -4.90 -3.00
N TYR A 100 9.09 -4.93 -3.42
CA TYR A 100 8.34 -6.18 -3.60
C TYR A 100 8.54 -6.88 -4.96
N GLY A 101 9.20 -6.26 -5.93
CA GLY A 101 9.41 -6.87 -7.26
C GLY A 101 8.12 -7.12 -8.06
N ASN A 102 7.03 -6.40 -7.78
CA ASN A 102 5.71 -6.65 -8.39
C ASN A 102 4.97 -5.42 -8.93
N GLY A 103 5.39 -4.20 -8.57
CA GLY A 103 4.66 -2.95 -8.86
C GLY A 103 4.25 -2.76 -10.32
N LEU A 104 5.19 -2.94 -11.26
CA LEU A 104 4.89 -2.83 -12.70
C LEU A 104 3.83 -3.85 -13.15
N LYS A 105 3.87 -5.09 -12.63
CA LYS A 105 2.97 -6.17 -13.07
C LYS A 105 1.56 -6.02 -12.51
N SER A 106 1.41 -5.62 -11.24
CA SER A 106 0.09 -5.33 -10.68
C SER A 106 -0.50 -4.03 -11.25
N GLY A 107 0.33 -3.00 -11.44
CA GLY A 107 -0.08 -1.70 -11.97
C GLY A 107 -0.51 -1.74 -13.44
N SER A 108 0.33 -2.27 -14.34
CA SER A 108 0.00 -2.32 -15.78
C SER A 108 -1.25 -3.14 -16.09
N MET A 109 -1.38 -4.33 -15.49
CA MET A 109 -2.54 -5.22 -15.66
C MET A 109 -3.83 -4.70 -15.01
N ARG A 110 -3.73 -3.70 -14.12
CA ARG A 110 -4.88 -2.94 -13.60
C ARG A 110 -5.36 -1.89 -14.61
N ILE A 111 -4.44 -1.20 -15.27
CA ILE A 111 -4.72 -0.08 -16.19
C ILE A 111 -5.17 -0.59 -17.57
N GLY A 112 -4.48 -1.61 -18.10
CA GLY A 112 -4.73 -2.18 -19.42
C GLY A 112 -4.87 -3.71 -19.41
N LYS A 113 -5.07 -4.27 -20.60
CA LYS A 113 -4.99 -5.71 -20.85
C LYS A 113 -3.56 -6.13 -21.21
N ASP A 114 -2.84 -5.23 -21.87
CA ASP A 114 -1.55 -5.50 -22.51
C ASP A 114 -0.57 -4.35 -22.22
N PHE A 115 0.71 -4.64 -22.10
CA PHE A 115 1.76 -3.61 -22.14
C PHE A 115 3.00 -4.08 -22.90
N VAL A 116 3.71 -3.11 -23.48
CA VAL A 116 5.05 -3.28 -24.03
C VAL A 116 6.00 -2.27 -23.39
N LEU A 117 7.22 -2.69 -23.11
CA LEU A 117 8.26 -1.90 -22.47
C LEU A 117 9.48 -1.88 -23.39
N PHE A 118 9.96 -0.68 -23.69
CA PHE A 118 11.21 -0.42 -24.39
C PHE A 118 12.20 0.16 -23.39
N THR A 119 13.42 -0.34 -23.35
CA THR A 119 14.46 0.18 -22.47
C THR A 119 15.82 0.18 -23.15
N LYS A 120 16.63 1.16 -22.76
CA LYS A 120 17.93 1.46 -23.34
C LYS A 120 18.94 1.60 -22.22
N LYS A 121 20.03 0.85 -22.28
CA LYS A 121 21.15 0.92 -21.33
C LYS A 121 22.43 0.50 -22.04
N ASP A 122 23.51 1.22 -21.75
CA ASP A 122 24.83 1.04 -22.37
C ASP A 122 24.73 0.98 -23.90
N ASN A 123 25.09 -0.13 -24.54
CA ASN A 123 24.97 -0.33 -26.00
C ASN A 123 23.79 -1.24 -26.40
N THR A 124 22.77 -1.40 -25.54
CA THR A 124 21.67 -2.34 -25.75
C THR A 124 20.30 -1.66 -25.80
N LEU A 125 19.42 -2.21 -26.64
CA LEU A 125 18.01 -1.88 -26.77
C LEU A 125 17.20 -3.15 -26.48
N SER A 126 16.46 -3.20 -25.37
CA SER A 126 15.64 -4.36 -25.00
C SER A 126 14.16 -4.04 -25.08
N CYS A 127 13.39 -4.90 -25.73
CA CYS A 127 11.93 -4.86 -25.72
C CYS A 127 11.41 -5.98 -24.82
N LEU A 128 10.37 -5.72 -24.03
CA LEU A 128 9.70 -6.71 -23.17
C LEU A 128 8.19 -6.59 -23.40
N PHE A 129 7.53 -7.68 -23.78
CA PHE A 129 6.13 -7.63 -24.21
C PHE A 129 5.23 -8.56 -23.39
N LEU A 130 4.37 -8.00 -22.53
CA LEU A 130 3.37 -8.76 -21.78
C LEU A 130 1.96 -8.44 -22.31
N SER A 131 1.50 -9.26 -23.25
CA SER A 131 0.14 -9.20 -23.77
C SER A 131 -0.73 -10.33 -23.21
N ARG A 132 -1.83 -10.01 -22.52
CA ARG A 132 -2.86 -11.00 -22.21
C ARG A 132 -3.67 -11.39 -23.46
N THR A 133 -3.79 -10.49 -24.44
CA THR A 133 -4.46 -10.77 -25.72
C THR A 133 -3.80 -11.93 -26.47
N PHE A 134 -2.47 -11.96 -26.56
CA PHE A 134 -1.70 -13.10 -27.08
C PHE A 134 -2.06 -14.42 -26.39
N HIS A 135 -2.11 -14.45 -25.05
CA HIS A 135 -2.42 -15.67 -24.29
C HIS A 135 -3.88 -16.12 -24.47
N GLU A 136 -4.82 -15.19 -24.52
CA GLU A 136 -6.25 -15.49 -24.73
C GLU A 136 -6.53 -16.02 -26.15
N GLU A 137 -5.84 -15.51 -27.17
CA GLU A 137 -6.03 -15.93 -28.56
C GLU A 137 -5.33 -17.25 -28.90
N GLU A 138 -4.14 -17.51 -28.33
CA GLU A 138 -3.38 -18.75 -28.55
C GLU A 138 -3.67 -19.84 -27.49
N GLY A 139 -4.54 -19.57 -26.51
CA GLY A 139 -5.00 -20.54 -25.51
C GLY A 139 -3.96 -20.92 -24.43
N LEU A 140 -3.09 -19.99 -24.05
CA LEU A 140 -1.92 -20.25 -23.19
C LEU A 140 -2.23 -20.04 -21.69
N ASP A 141 -2.03 -21.09 -20.87
CA ASP A 141 -2.11 -20.99 -19.41
C ASP A 141 -0.77 -20.58 -18.74
N GLU A 142 0.39 -20.85 -19.36
CA GLU A 142 1.68 -20.35 -18.86
C GLU A 142 1.94 -18.90 -19.30
N VAL A 143 2.56 -18.09 -18.43
CA VAL A 143 2.91 -16.69 -18.75
C VAL A 143 4.18 -16.62 -19.60
N ILE A 144 4.02 -16.53 -20.92
CA ILE A 144 5.08 -16.37 -21.92
C ILE A 144 5.30 -14.88 -22.24
N VAL A 145 6.56 -14.44 -22.24
CA VAL A 145 6.93 -13.02 -22.45
C VAL A 145 8.07 -12.91 -23.46
N PRO A 146 7.81 -12.45 -24.70
CA PRO A 146 8.86 -12.09 -25.64
C PRO A 146 9.79 -11.01 -25.11
N LEU A 147 11.10 -11.25 -25.18
CA LEU A 147 12.15 -10.34 -24.73
C LEU A 147 13.33 -10.25 -25.74
N PRO A 148 13.10 -9.74 -26.97
CA PRO A 148 14.16 -9.53 -27.94
C PRO A 148 15.04 -8.32 -27.57
N THR A 149 16.34 -8.42 -27.92
CA THR A 149 17.35 -7.38 -27.70
C THR A 149 18.08 -7.06 -29.01
N TRP A 150 18.37 -5.79 -29.25
CA TRP A 150 19.19 -5.28 -30.36
C TRP A 150 20.41 -4.54 -29.83
N ASP A 151 21.47 -4.49 -30.63
CA ASP A 151 22.61 -3.60 -30.44
C ASP A 151 22.26 -2.15 -30.82
N LEU A 152 22.65 -1.18 -30.00
CA LEU A 152 22.26 0.23 -30.16
C LEU A 152 22.82 0.87 -31.44
N LEU A 153 24.02 0.49 -31.87
CA LEU A 153 24.76 1.13 -32.96
C LEU A 153 24.49 0.46 -34.30
N THR A 154 24.55 -0.87 -34.34
CA THR A 154 24.41 -1.68 -35.55
C THR A 154 22.97 -2.11 -35.81
N ARG A 155 22.09 -2.01 -34.79
CA ARG A 155 20.70 -2.48 -34.80
C ARG A 155 20.55 -3.95 -35.22
N GLN A 156 21.58 -4.75 -34.97
CA GLN A 156 21.54 -6.20 -35.16
C GLN A 156 20.97 -6.89 -33.90
N PRO A 157 20.30 -8.05 -34.04
CA PRO A 157 19.85 -8.86 -32.91
C PRO A 157 21.01 -9.29 -32.00
N ILE A 158 20.84 -9.12 -30.69
CA ILE A 158 21.70 -9.72 -29.67
C ILE A 158 20.97 -10.96 -29.12
N THR A 159 21.26 -12.11 -29.70
CA THR A 159 20.70 -13.40 -29.27
C THR A 159 21.72 -14.53 -29.44
N GLY A 160 21.64 -15.55 -28.58
CA GLY A 160 22.29 -16.85 -28.79
C GLY A 160 21.44 -17.84 -29.59
N ASP A 161 20.18 -17.47 -29.87
CA ASP A 161 19.17 -18.29 -30.54
C ASP A 161 18.39 -17.40 -31.54
N PRO A 162 18.69 -17.51 -32.86
CA PRO A 162 18.02 -16.73 -33.89
C PRO A 162 16.54 -17.12 -34.11
N GLU A 163 16.17 -18.38 -33.89
CA GLU A 163 14.80 -18.87 -34.09
C GLU A 163 13.88 -18.32 -33.00
N LYS A 164 14.33 -18.38 -31.73
CA LYS A 164 13.66 -17.71 -30.61
C LYS A 164 13.45 -16.22 -30.90
N PHE A 165 14.48 -15.50 -31.36
CA PHE A 165 14.37 -14.07 -31.62
C PHE A 165 13.37 -13.74 -32.74
N ALA A 166 13.33 -14.55 -33.81
CA ALA A 166 12.35 -14.41 -34.87
C ALA A 166 10.91 -14.63 -34.35
N ILE A 167 10.69 -15.67 -33.54
CA ILE A 167 9.38 -15.94 -32.91
C ILE A 167 8.98 -14.78 -31.97
N GLU A 168 9.91 -14.28 -31.16
CA GLU A 168 9.65 -13.18 -30.23
C GLU A 168 9.28 -11.87 -30.94
N THR A 169 9.94 -11.55 -32.05
CA THR A 169 9.65 -10.34 -32.84
C THR A 169 8.36 -10.48 -33.63
N GLU A 170 8.09 -11.63 -34.26
CA GLU A 170 6.82 -11.91 -34.93
C GLU A 170 5.61 -11.86 -33.98
N LEU A 171 5.74 -12.35 -32.74
CA LEU A 171 4.70 -12.22 -31.71
C LEU A 171 4.42 -10.75 -31.36
N ILE A 172 5.45 -9.90 -31.30
CA ILE A 172 5.30 -8.46 -31.10
C ILE A 172 4.63 -7.81 -32.33
N TYR A 173 5.01 -8.17 -33.55
CA TYR A 173 4.39 -7.61 -34.76
C TYR A 173 2.93 -8.06 -34.92
N LYS A 174 2.60 -9.31 -34.58
CA LYS A 174 1.24 -9.84 -34.58
C LYS A 174 0.36 -9.12 -33.53
N TYR A 175 0.78 -9.12 -32.26
CA TYR A 175 -0.10 -8.74 -31.13
C TYR A 175 0.09 -7.33 -30.54
N SER A 176 1.22 -6.66 -30.78
CA SER A 176 1.46 -5.31 -30.25
C SER A 176 0.83 -4.21 -31.13
N PRO A 177 0.81 -2.94 -30.68
CA PRO A 177 0.40 -1.80 -31.50
C PRO A 177 1.34 -1.49 -32.67
N PHE A 178 2.50 -2.14 -32.75
CA PHE A 178 3.60 -1.89 -33.69
C PHE A 178 3.80 -3.12 -34.58
N LYS A 179 3.57 -2.98 -35.89
CA LYS A 179 3.37 -4.09 -36.83
C LYS A 179 4.59 -4.44 -37.68
N ASN A 180 5.75 -3.88 -37.36
CA ASN A 180 7.04 -4.14 -38.03
C ASN A 180 8.19 -3.53 -37.22
N GLU A 181 9.43 -3.91 -37.56
CA GLU A 181 10.64 -3.43 -36.90
C GLU A 181 10.78 -1.90 -36.93
N HIS A 182 10.43 -1.23 -38.03
CA HIS A 182 10.53 0.24 -38.12
C HIS A 182 9.67 0.93 -37.05
N GLN A 183 8.40 0.53 -36.90
CA GLN A 183 7.50 1.08 -35.88
C GLN A 183 7.95 0.76 -34.45
N LEU A 184 8.63 -0.37 -34.24
CA LEU A 184 9.18 -0.79 -32.95
C LEU A 184 10.43 0.05 -32.60
N ILE A 185 11.36 0.18 -33.55
CA ILE A 185 12.56 1.02 -33.46
C ILE A 185 12.22 2.51 -33.28
N GLU A 186 11.11 2.98 -33.84
CA GLU A 186 10.58 4.32 -33.59
C GLU A 186 10.26 4.56 -32.10
N GLN A 187 9.83 3.53 -31.35
CA GLN A 187 9.59 3.66 -29.91
C GLN A 187 10.90 3.77 -29.11
N PHE A 188 11.96 3.06 -29.52
CA PHE A 188 13.29 3.27 -28.94
C PHE A 188 13.86 4.66 -29.24
N ASN A 189 13.56 5.25 -30.42
CA ASN A 189 13.99 6.61 -30.77
C ASN A 189 13.35 7.69 -29.88
N LYS A 190 12.20 7.41 -29.23
CA LYS A 190 11.60 8.31 -28.22
C LYS A 190 12.45 8.41 -26.94
N ILE A 191 13.41 7.49 -26.72
CA ILE A 191 14.37 7.56 -25.60
C ILE A 191 15.61 8.34 -26.08
N GLU A 192 15.51 9.68 -26.00
CA GLU A 192 16.53 10.62 -26.49
C GLU A 192 17.91 10.45 -25.80
N GLY A 193 17.91 10.11 -24.50
CA GLY A 193 19.12 9.96 -23.68
C GLY A 193 19.97 8.74 -24.04
N SER A 194 21.16 8.63 -23.44
CA SER A 194 21.99 7.41 -23.54
C SER A 194 21.33 6.19 -22.89
N SER A 195 20.45 6.43 -21.91
CA SER A 195 19.63 5.42 -21.24
C SER A 195 18.21 5.94 -21.01
N GLY A 196 17.30 5.05 -20.62
CA GLY A 196 15.94 5.38 -20.22
C GLY A 196 14.96 4.23 -20.42
N THR A 197 13.69 4.45 -20.07
CA THR A 197 12.61 3.45 -20.22
C THR A 197 11.34 4.09 -20.75
N LEU A 198 10.66 3.40 -21.67
CA LEU A 198 9.34 3.74 -22.19
C LEU A 198 8.40 2.55 -21.97
N VAL A 199 7.40 2.71 -21.09
CA VAL A 199 6.33 1.72 -20.88
C VAL A 199 5.06 2.21 -21.58
N ILE A 200 4.48 1.39 -22.45
CA ILE A 200 3.24 1.68 -23.17
C ILE A 200 2.19 0.65 -22.75
N ILE A 201 1.18 1.10 -22.02
CA ILE A 201 0.01 0.30 -21.63
C ILE A 201 -1.13 0.57 -22.60
N TYR A 202 -1.77 -0.48 -23.10
CA TYR A 202 -2.85 -0.36 -24.07
C TYR A 202 -3.95 -1.40 -23.83
N ASN A 203 -4.99 -1.37 -24.68
CA ASN A 203 -6.24 -2.08 -24.47
C ASN A 203 -6.79 -1.82 -23.06
N LEU A 204 -7.00 -0.53 -22.77
CA LEU A 204 -7.35 0.00 -21.46
C LEU A 204 -8.64 -0.63 -20.92
N LYS A 205 -8.80 -0.65 -19.59
CA LYS A 205 -10.05 -1.06 -18.95
C LYS A 205 -11.15 -0.05 -19.29
N LEU A 206 -12.37 -0.55 -19.44
CA LEU A 206 -13.57 0.24 -19.73
C LEU A 206 -14.55 0.12 -18.55
N MET A 207 -15.33 1.17 -18.33
CA MET A 207 -16.53 1.16 -17.48
C MET A 207 -17.69 0.48 -18.22
N ASP A 208 -18.81 0.25 -17.52
CA ASP A 208 -20.05 -0.28 -18.13
C ASP A 208 -20.62 0.63 -19.23
N THR A 209 -20.30 1.93 -19.23
CA THR A 209 -20.61 2.88 -20.31
C THR A 209 -19.81 2.63 -21.60
N ARG A 210 -18.82 1.73 -21.56
CA ARG A 210 -17.80 1.45 -22.59
C ARG A 210 -16.74 2.55 -22.79
N GLU A 211 -16.76 3.58 -21.95
CA GLU A 211 -15.71 4.59 -21.89
C GLU A 211 -14.53 4.10 -21.02
N PRO A 212 -13.28 4.56 -21.24
CA PRO A 212 -12.16 4.23 -20.38
C PRO A 212 -12.34 4.78 -18.95
N GLU A 213 -11.80 4.08 -17.94
CA GLU A 213 -11.82 4.55 -16.54
C GLU A 213 -11.04 5.87 -16.31
N LEU A 214 -10.18 6.23 -17.26
CA LEU A 214 -9.36 7.44 -17.26
C LEU A 214 -9.85 8.41 -18.34
N ASP A 215 -10.27 9.59 -17.91
CA ASP A 215 -10.70 10.71 -18.75
C ASP A 215 -9.50 11.62 -19.05
N VAL A 216 -9.26 11.86 -20.34
CA VAL A 216 -8.21 12.76 -20.86
C VAL A 216 -8.77 13.81 -21.84
N GLU A 217 -10.10 13.93 -21.89
CA GLU A 217 -10.80 14.83 -22.81
C GLU A 217 -11.45 16.02 -22.09
N THR A 218 -11.81 15.89 -20.81
CA THR A 218 -12.30 17.03 -19.99
C THR A 218 -11.18 18.05 -19.68
N ASP A 219 -9.95 17.60 -19.44
CA ASP A 219 -8.76 18.46 -19.32
C ASP A 219 -7.58 17.83 -20.04
N HIS A 220 -7.20 18.40 -21.18
CA HIS A 220 -6.08 17.93 -22.01
C HIS A 220 -4.69 18.14 -21.36
N GLN A 221 -4.60 18.76 -20.18
CA GLN A 221 -3.38 18.85 -19.38
C GLN A 221 -3.34 17.83 -18.23
N ASP A 222 -4.38 17.02 -18.01
CA ASP A 222 -4.48 16.09 -16.89
C ASP A 222 -4.82 14.65 -17.35
N ILE A 223 -4.91 13.75 -16.38
CA ILE A 223 -5.55 12.45 -16.48
C ILE A 223 -6.50 12.38 -15.28
N LEU A 224 -7.80 12.38 -15.56
CA LEU A 224 -8.85 12.39 -14.55
C LEU A 224 -9.43 10.98 -14.34
N MET A 225 -10.00 10.73 -13.16
CA MET A 225 -10.94 9.64 -12.98
C MET A 225 -12.26 10.01 -13.68
N ALA A 226 -12.72 9.12 -14.57
CA ALA A 226 -13.96 9.31 -15.32
C ALA A 226 -15.21 9.25 -14.41
N GLY A 227 -16.32 9.80 -14.90
CA GLY A 227 -17.60 9.86 -14.18
C GLY A 227 -17.87 11.18 -13.44
N THR A 228 -19.09 11.29 -12.89
CA THR A 228 -19.58 12.51 -12.22
C THR A 228 -18.90 12.73 -10.86
N PRO A 229 -18.32 13.90 -10.57
CA PRO A 229 -17.74 14.19 -9.27
C PRO A 229 -18.83 14.29 -8.19
N SER A 230 -18.73 13.49 -7.13
CA SER A 230 -19.49 13.71 -5.91
C SER A 230 -18.88 14.85 -5.07
N GLU A 231 -19.73 15.53 -4.30
CA GLU A 231 -19.28 16.66 -3.47
C GLU A 231 -18.29 16.19 -2.38
N GLY A 232 -17.26 17.00 -2.11
CA GLY A 232 -16.25 16.71 -1.09
C GLY A 232 -15.15 15.72 -1.52
N VAL A 233 -15.16 15.20 -2.75
CA VAL A 233 -14.05 14.41 -3.31
C VAL A 233 -12.77 15.25 -3.34
N LYS A 234 -11.70 14.74 -2.71
CA LYS A 234 -10.42 15.43 -2.61
C LYS A 234 -9.68 15.41 -3.98
N PRO A 235 -9.00 16.50 -4.38
CA PRO A 235 -8.44 16.63 -5.74
C PRO A 235 -7.58 15.44 -6.18
N GLU A 236 -6.73 14.93 -5.28
CA GLU A 236 -5.80 13.82 -5.48
C GLU A 236 -6.49 12.47 -5.71
N ARG A 237 -7.81 12.37 -5.48
CA ARG A 237 -8.62 11.18 -5.81
C ARG A 237 -9.32 11.28 -7.17
N ARG A 238 -9.27 12.45 -7.85
CA ARG A 238 -9.87 12.65 -9.18
C ARG A 238 -8.89 13.15 -10.24
N SER A 239 -7.90 13.94 -9.87
CA SER A 239 -6.86 14.50 -10.75
C SER A 239 -5.52 13.81 -10.50
N PHE A 240 -4.94 13.20 -11.54
CA PHE A 240 -3.63 12.58 -11.44
C PHE A 240 -2.53 13.66 -11.31
N ARG A 241 -2.70 14.83 -11.93
CA ARG A 241 -1.85 16.02 -11.74
C ARG A 241 -1.84 16.51 -10.29
N ALA A 242 -2.96 16.46 -9.57
CA ALA A 242 -3.01 16.74 -8.14
C ALA A 242 -2.27 15.67 -7.33
N TYR A 243 -2.55 14.38 -7.56
CA TYR A 243 -1.91 13.27 -6.84
C TYR A 243 -0.38 13.25 -7.05
N ALA A 244 0.07 13.32 -8.30
CA ALA A 244 1.48 13.37 -8.68
C ALA A 244 2.22 14.57 -8.07
N ALA A 245 1.53 15.69 -7.82
CA ALA A 245 2.14 16.86 -7.18
C ALA A 245 2.54 16.62 -5.72
N VAL A 246 1.87 15.70 -5.01
CA VAL A 246 2.11 15.40 -3.58
C VAL A 246 2.59 13.96 -3.33
N LEU A 247 2.78 13.17 -4.40
CA LEU A 247 3.15 11.75 -4.36
C LEU A 247 4.45 11.46 -3.58
N TYR A 248 5.37 12.42 -3.57
CA TYR A 248 6.64 12.34 -2.85
C TYR A 248 6.80 13.50 -1.86
N ILE A 249 7.27 13.23 -0.64
CA ILE A 249 7.50 14.28 0.37
C ILE A 249 8.63 15.23 -0.06
N ASP A 250 9.70 14.67 -0.63
CA ASP A 250 10.78 15.37 -1.30
C ASP A 250 10.80 14.98 -2.80
N PRO A 251 10.11 15.76 -3.66
CA PRO A 251 10.15 15.60 -5.10
C PRO A 251 11.47 16.14 -5.69
N ARG A 252 12.06 15.34 -6.60
CA ARG A 252 13.31 15.65 -7.33
C ARG A 252 13.15 15.37 -8.82
N MET A 253 12.76 14.15 -9.18
CA MET A 253 12.25 13.83 -10.52
C MET A 253 11.10 14.78 -10.87
N ARG A 254 11.16 15.36 -12.07
CA ARG A 254 10.11 16.21 -12.64
C ARG A 254 9.06 15.31 -13.29
N ILE A 255 7.79 15.52 -12.99
CA ILE A 255 6.69 14.80 -13.63
C ILE A 255 6.06 15.74 -14.66
N PHE A 256 5.79 15.25 -15.86
CA PHE A 256 5.03 15.92 -16.90
C PHE A 256 3.81 15.06 -17.23
N ILE A 257 2.63 15.67 -17.35
CA ILE A 257 1.39 15.00 -17.75
C ILE A 257 0.86 15.70 -19.00
N GLN A 258 0.60 14.93 -20.06
CA GLN A 258 0.22 15.43 -21.39
C GLN A 258 1.17 16.54 -21.89
N GLY A 259 2.49 16.34 -21.73
CA GLY A 259 3.55 17.30 -22.06
C GLY A 259 3.66 18.53 -21.14
N HIS A 260 2.72 18.73 -20.21
CA HIS A 260 2.67 19.89 -19.30
C HIS A 260 3.23 19.53 -17.92
N LYS A 261 4.18 20.31 -17.41
CA LYS A 261 4.87 20.01 -16.14
C LYS A 261 3.91 19.99 -14.95
N VAL A 262 4.04 19.01 -14.07
CA VAL A 262 3.34 18.96 -12.79
C VAL A 262 4.09 19.83 -11.78
N ARG A 263 3.37 20.75 -11.15
CA ARG A 263 3.92 21.59 -10.07
C ARG A 263 3.90 20.80 -8.76
N THR A 264 4.92 19.96 -8.60
CA THR A 264 5.18 19.20 -7.37
C THR A 264 5.32 20.13 -6.16
N LYS A 265 5.01 19.61 -4.98
CA LYS A 265 4.93 20.38 -3.73
C LYS A 265 5.50 19.57 -2.57
N ARG A 266 6.49 20.14 -1.87
CA ARG A 266 6.77 19.74 -0.49
C ARG A 266 5.64 20.31 0.38
N LEU A 267 4.77 19.46 0.92
CA LEU A 267 3.57 19.92 1.65
C LEU A 267 3.90 20.83 2.83
N SER A 268 5.00 20.59 3.53
CA SER A 268 5.51 21.45 4.61
C SER A 268 5.78 22.91 4.20
N CYS A 269 6.08 23.17 2.92
CA CYS A 269 6.27 24.52 2.37
C CYS A 269 4.94 25.25 2.10
N CYS A 270 3.81 24.52 2.00
CA CYS A 270 2.54 25.02 1.48
C CYS A 270 1.54 25.43 2.58
N LEU A 271 2.01 25.60 3.82
CA LEU A 271 1.17 25.74 5.01
C LEU A 271 1.55 26.98 5.81
N TYR A 272 0.57 27.58 6.48
CA TYR A 272 0.77 28.64 7.45
C TYR A 272 1.40 28.08 8.74
N LYS A 273 2.48 28.73 9.18
CA LYS A 273 3.25 28.44 10.41
C LYS A 273 3.50 26.95 10.63
N PRO A 274 4.25 26.29 9.72
CA PRO A 274 4.66 24.91 9.89
C PRO A 274 5.59 24.79 11.10
N ARG A 275 5.38 23.78 11.93
CA ARG A 275 6.23 23.40 13.06
C ARG A 275 6.60 21.92 12.97
N VAL A 276 7.78 21.56 13.43
CA VAL A 276 8.24 20.16 13.53
C VAL A 276 8.25 19.69 14.99
N TYR A 277 7.80 18.47 15.24
CA TYR A 277 7.87 17.81 16.54
C TYR A 277 8.63 16.50 16.39
N LYS A 278 9.48 16.18 17.37
CA LYS A 278 10.25 14.93 17.41
C LYS A 278 9.51 13.88 18.23
N TYR A 279 9.27 12.72 17.62
CA TYR A 279 8.66 11.57 18.26
C TYR A 279 9.65 10.40 18.29
N THR A 280 10.24 10.14 19.46
CA THR A 280 11.13 9.01 19.69
C THR A 280 10.37 7.69 19.59
N SER A 281 10.76 6.81 18.67
CA SER A 281 10.05 5.55 18.42
C SER A 281 10.82 4.35 18.99
N THR A 282 10.25 3.71 20.01
CA THR A 282 10.81 2.48 20.61
C THR A 282 10.97 1.38 19.58
N ARG A 283 9.96 1.13 18.74
CA ARG A 283 10.00 0.16 17.64
C ARG A 283 11.10 0.45 16.61
N PHE A 284 11.39 1.73 16.33
CA PHE A 284 12.49 2.11 15.46
C PHE A 284 13.84 1.75 16.08
N LYS A 285 14.04 2.07 17.37
CA LYS A 285 15.24 1.69 18.12
C LYS A 285 15.44 0.17 18.16
N THR A 286 14.46 -0.59 18.65
CA THR A 286 14.58 -2.06 18.81
C THR A 286 14.84 -2.79 17.50
N ARG A 287 14.23 -2.37 16.38
CA ARG A 287 14.49 -2.99 15.08
C ARG A 287 15.84 -2.61 14.48
N ALA A 288 16.36 -1.40 14.76
CA ALA A 288 17.72 -1.03 14.38
C ALA A 288 18.77 -1.84 15.17
N GLU A 289 18.53 -2.06 16.46
CA GLU A 289 19.37 -2.93 17.30
C GLU A 289 19.38 -4.38 16.81
N GLN A 290 18.23 -4.92 16.37
CA GLN A 290 18.13 -6.25 15.78
C GLN A 290 18.91 -6.39 14.46
N GLU A 291 18.80 -5.41 13.55
CA GLU A 291 19.57 -5.42 12.29
C GLU A 291 21.08 -5.21 12.50
N VAL A 292 21.48 -4.51 13.57
CA VAL A 292 22.88 -4.42 14.02
C VAL A 292 23.38 -5.75 14.57
N LYS A 293 22.69 -6.38 15.52
CA LYS A 293 23.07 -7.69 16.10
C LYS A 293 23.22 -8.76 15.00
N LYS A 294 22.32 -8.75 14.01
CA LYS A 294 22.36 -9.62 12.84
C LYS A 294 23.54 -9.33 11.90
N ALA A 295 23.93 -8.07 11.72
CA ALA A 295 25.12 -7.71 10.94
C ALA A 295 26.42 -8.13 11.64
N ASP A 296 26.52 -7.90 12.96
CA ASP A 296 27.63 -8.35 13.81
C ASP A 296 27.82 -9.88 13.77
N HIS A 297 26.75 -10.64 13.95
CA HIS A 297 26.80 -12.10 13.87
C HIS A 297 27.27 -12.60 12.48
N LEU A 298 26.79 -11.97 11.39
CA LEU A 298 27.22 -12.31 10.03
C LEU A 298 28.68 -11.90 9.76
N ALA A 299 29.16 -10.80 10.33
CA ALA A 299 30.56 -10.38 10.24
C ALA A 299 31.48 -11.34 11.00
N LYS A 300 31.11 -11.74 12.23
CA LYS A 300 31.84 -12.73 13.03
C LYS A 300 31.98 -14.07 12.32
N ILE A 301 30.89 -14.59 11.73
CA ILE A 301 30.91 -15.85 10.95
C ILE A 301 31.79 -15.72 9.69
N ALA A 302 31.81 -14.58 9.02
CA ALA A 302 32.66 -14.36 7.84
C ALA A 302 34.14 -14.25 8.22
N GLU A 303 34.46 -13.51 9.30
CA GLU A 303 35.79 -13.38 9.88
C GLU A 303 36.37 -14.73 10.33
N GLU A 304 35.57 -15.55 11.04
CA GLU A 304 35.96 -16.90 11.45
C GLU A 304 36.31 -17.78 10.24
N LYS A 305 35.46 -17.78 9.20
CA LYS A 305 35.71 -18.53 7.96
C LYS A 305 36.93 -18.05 7.18
N ALA A 306 37.17 -16.73 7.15
CA ALA A 306 38.37 -16.18 6.53
C ALA A 306 39.63 -16.65 7.26
N ARG A 307 39.65 -16.53 8.60
CA ARG A 307 40.76 -16.96 9.45
C ARG A 307 40.99 -18.48 9.38
N GLU A 308 39.93 -19.28 9.32
CA GLU A 308 40.02 -20.73 9.16
C GLU A 308 40.61 -21.09 7.78
N ALA A 309 40.18 -20.41 6.71
CA ALA A 309 40.71 -20.62 5.35
C ALA A 309 42.18 -20.19 5.21
N GLU A 310 42.57 -19.06 5.81
CA GLU A 310 43.97 -18.59 5.87
C GLU A 310 44.86 -19.59 6.64
N SER A 311 44.42 -20.04 7.81
CA SER A 311 45.12 -21.07 8.60
C SER A 311 45.24 -22.40 7.83
N LYS A 312 44.19 -22.83 7.13
CA LYS A 312 44.23 -23.98 6.21
C LYS A 312 45.19 -23.77 5.05
N SER A 313 45.29 -22.56 4.49
CA SER A 313 46.22 -22.23 3.41
C SER A 313 47.67 -22.27 3.90
N LEU A 314 47.99 -21.58 4.99
CA LEU A 314 49.34 -21.54 5.59
C LEU A 314 49.81 -22.93 6.06
N SER A 315 48.92 -23.72 6.65
CA SER A 315 49.24 -25.09 7.07
C SER A 315 49.25 -26.10 5.91
N LEU A 316 48.70 -25.78 4.74
CA LEU A 316 48.91 -26.54 3.51
C LEU A 316 50.27 -26.19 2.88
N GLU A 317 50.61 -24.90 2.84
CA GLU A 317 51.91 -24.38 2.37
C GLU A 317 53.08 -25.01 3.14
N ALA A 318 53.00 -25.00 4.49
CA ALA A 318 53.98 -25.63 5.35
C ALA A 318 54.05 -27.17 5.25
N LYS A 319 53.01 -27.85 4.72
CA LYS A 319 53.01 -29.30 4.47
C LYS A 319 53.57 -29.68 3.10
N LEU A 320 53.47 -28.77 2.13
CA LEU A 320 53.96 -28.99 0.76
C LEU A 320 55.44 -28.61 0.62
N GLY A 321 55.89 -27.54 1.28
CA GLY A 321 57.28 -27.11 1.25
C GLY A 321 57.79 -26.91 -0.19
N ASP A 322 58.90 -27.57 -0.53
CA ASP A 322 59.50 -27.53 -1.86
C ASP A 322 58.85 -28.49 -2.89
N ASP A 323 57.66 -29.06 -2.64
CA ASP A 323 56.98 -29.93 -3.61
C ASP A 323 56.66 -29.16 -4.93
N LEU A 324 57.43 -29.48 -5.96
CA LEU A 324 57.31 -28.86 -7.28
C LEU A 324 56.13 -29.40 -8.11
N SER A 325 55.39 -30.39 -7.60
CA SER A 325 54.25 -31.02 -8.27
C SER A 325 53.21 -30.00 -8.74
N LYS A 326 52.77 -30.18 -9.99
CA LYS A 326 51.75 -29.34 -10.63
C LYS A 326 50.42 -29.39 -9.85
N GLU A 327 50.08 -30.53 -9.27
CA GLU A 327 48.82 -30.75 -8.56
C GLU A 327 48.84 -30.06 -7.19
N SER A 328 49.93 -30.24 -6.44
CA SER A 328 50.18 -29.57 -5.15
C SER A 328 50.17 -28.04 -5.29
N ARG A 329 50.83 -27.51 -6.32
CA ARG A 329 50.84 -26.07 -6.64
C ARG A 329 49.45 -25.52 -7.01
N VAL A 330 48.63 -26.29 -7.72
CA VAL A 330 47.24 -25.91 -8.03
C VAL A 330 46.36 -25.98 -6.78
N MET A 331 46.56 -26.98 -5.92
CA MET A 331 45.83 -27.09 -4.65
C MET A 331 46.15 -25.94 -3.69
N LEU A 332 47.43 -25.57 -3.56
CA LEU A 332 47.87 -24.44 -2.75
C LEU A 332 47.32 -23.11 -3.26
N ARG A 333 47.43 -22.81 -4.56
CA ARG A 333 46.85 -21.59 -5.14
C ARG A 333 45.33 -21.53 -4.91
N LYS A 334 44.61 -22.64 -5.09
CA LYS A 334 43.16 -22.69 -4.83
C LYS A 334 42.81 -22.43 -3.36
N ALA A 335 43.67 -22.83 -2.42
CA ALA A 335 43.52 -22.51 -1.01
C ALA A 335 43.80 -21.01 -0.73
N GLN A 336 44.89 -20.47 -1.27
CA GLN A 336 45.28 -19.05 -1.14
C GLN A 336 44.23 -18.11 -1.77
N GLU A 337 43.73 -18.43 -2.96
CA GLU A 337 42.65 -17.70 -3.65
C GLU A 337 41.32 -17.78 -2.87
N GLY A 338 40.98 -18.97 -2.35
CA GLY A 338 39.77 -19.16 -1.53
C GLY A 338 39.82 -18.37 -0.22
N ALA A 339 40.97 -18.37 0.46
CA ALA A 339 41.22 -17.56 1.64
C ALA A 339 41.11 -16.07 1.34
N MET A 340 41.74 -15.59 0.27
CA MET A 340 41.68 -14.19 -0.17
C MET A 340 40.25 -13.73 -0.51
N MET A 341 39.41 -14.59 -1.10
CA MET A 341 37.99 -14.27 -1.34
C MET A 341 37.18 -14.20 -0.04
N LEU A 342 37.39 -15.14 0.90
CA LEU A 342 36.70 -15.12 2.19
C LEU A 342 37.12 -13.93 3.06
N ARG A 343 38.40 -13.54 3.03
CA ARG A 343 38.92 -12.34 3.68
C ARG A 343 38.23 -11.06 3.18
N ARG A 344 38.09 -10.91 1.85
CA ARG A 344 37.30 -9.81 1.24
C ARG A 344 35.81 -9.86 1.62
N GLU A 345 35.20 -11.04 1.71
CA GLU A 345 33.81 -11.13 2.20
C GLU A 345 33.69 -10.68 3.66
N ALA A 346 34.62 -11.08 4.53
CA ALA A 346 34.66 -10.67 5.94
C ALA A 346 34.82 -9.15 6.10
N GLU A 347 35.75 -8.53 5.35
CA GLU A 347 35.94 -7.08 5.29
C GLU A 347 34.65 -6.35 4.88
N VAL A 348 33.95 -6.84 3.86
CA VAL A 348 32.67 -6.27 3.42
C VAL A 348 31.57 -6.45 4.48
N LYS A 349 31.48 -7.61 5.17
CA LYS A 349 30.51 -7.75 6.27
C LYS A 349 30.82 -6.81 7.44
N LYS A 350 32.11 -6.65 7.79
CA LYS A 350 32.59 -5.76 8.86
C LYS A 350 32.27 -4.30 8.55
N MET A 351 32.50 -3.85 7.32
CA MET A 351 32.10 -2.50 6.86
C MET A 351 30.58 -2.27 6.97
N ILE A 352 29.76 -3.28 6.62
CA ILE A 352 28.30 -3.21 6.75
C ILE A 352 27.87 -3.15 8.22
N GLN A 353 28.49 -3.94 9.10
CA GLN A 353 28.29 -3.88 10.55
C GLN A 353 28.63 -2.48 11.09
N GLU A 354 29.82 -1.97 10.81
CA GLU A 354 30.29 -0.67 11.30
C GLU A 354 29.40 0.49 10.82
N THR A 355 28.94 0.43 9.56
CA THR A 355 27.97 1.38 8.99
C THR A 355 26.65 1.35 9.75
N LYS A 356 26.10 0.15 10.04
CA LYS A 356 24.86 0.00 10.82
C LYS A 356 25.04 0.40 12.29
N GLN A 357 26.19 0.09 12.91
CA GLN A 357 26.53 0.49 14.27
C GLN A 357 26.61 2.02 14.38
N LYS A 358 27.19 2.70 13.38
CA LYS A 358 27.21 4.16 13.29
C LYS A 358 25.79 4.72 13.11
N ALA A 359 25.01 4.18 12.19
CA ALA A 359 23.62 4.58 11.97
C ALA A 359 22.74 4.36 13.21
N LEU A 360 23.00 3.33 14.03
CA LEU A 360 22.28 3.09 15.29
C LEU A 360 22.45 4.23 16.30
N LYS A 361 23.63 4.88 16.36
CA LYS A 361 23.89 6.03 17.25
C LYS A 361 23.04 7.27 16.94
N GLU A 362 22.49 7.38 15.73
CA GLU A 362 21.62 8.51 15.36
C GLU A 362 20.26 8.46 16.07
N PRO A 363 19.60 9.59 16.41
CA PRO A 363 18.30 9.60 17.05
C PRO A 363 17.23 8.82 16.27
N LYS A 364 16.60 7.83 16.92
CA LYS A 364 15.58 6.94 16.31
C LYS A 364 14.18 7.58 16.41
N GLU A 365 14.03 8.69 15.71
CA GLU A 365 12.87 9.58 15.80
C GLU A 365 12.12 9.72 14.48
N LEU A 366 10.81 9.89 14.56
CA LEU A 366 9.99 10.41 13.47
C LEU A 366 9.83 11.92 13.63
N SER A 367 9.79 12.65 12.52
CA SER A 367 9.56 14.10 12.51
C SER A 367 8.14 14.38 12.04
N PHE A 368 7.25 14.75 12.95
CA PHE A 368 5.89 15.15 12.63
C PHE A 368 5.87 16.65 12.31
N ILE A 369 5.47 17.03 11.09
CA ILE A 369 5.37 18.43 10.68
C ILE A 369 3.88 18.81 10.60
N PHE A 370 3.46 19.85 11.32
CA PHE A 370 2.07 20.34 11.29
C PHE A 370 2.03 21.79 10.82
N GLY A 371 1.03 22.14 10.00
CA GLY A 371 0.81 23.48 9.48
C GLY A 371 -0.65 23.72 9.07
N VAL A 372 -1.13 24.96 9.07
CA VAL A 372 -2.52 25.26 8.67
C VAL A 372 -2.63 25.49 7.16
N ASN A 373 -3.52 24.77 6.49
CA ASN A 373 -3.85 25.00 5.09
C ASN A 373 -4.84 26.19 4.97
N ILE A 374 -4.30 27.41 4.92
CA ILE A 374 -5.12 28.63 4.83
C ILE A 374 -5.69 28.88 3.43
N GLU A 375 -5.15 28.28 2.37
CA GLU A 375 -5.75 28.39 1.02
C GLU A 375 -7.00 27.51 0.86
N GLN A 376 -7.03 26.32 1.46
CA GLN A 376 -8.17 25.37 1.37
C GLN A 376 -8.39 24.63 2.71
N ARG A 377 -9.19 25.21 3.62
CA ARG A 377 -9.38 24.73 5.01
C ARG A 377 -10.05 23.36 5.17
N ASP A 378 -10.63 22.80 4.12
CA ASP A 378 -11.19 21.44 4.10
C ASP A 378 -10.22 20.38 3.58
N LEU A 379 -9.09 20.80 2.99
CA LEU A 379 -7.98 19.94 2.57
C LEU A 379 -6.97 19.80 3.72
N ASP A 380 -7.45 19.19 4.81
CA ASP A 380 -6.76 19.05 6.08
C ASP A 380 -6.74 17.59 6.59
N GLY A 381 -5.84 17.26 7.52
CA GLY A 381 -5.58 15.90 7.97
C GLY A 381 -4.16 15.43 7.67
N MET A 382 -3.86 14.17 8.01
CA MET A 382 -2.50 13.62 7.97
C MET A 382 -2.15 13.05 6.59
N PHE A 383 -0.94 13.36 6.13
CA PHE A 383 -0.26 12.73 5.01
C PHE A 383 0.90 11.90 5.56
N VAL A 384 0.80 10.58 5.38
CA VAL A 384 1.76 9.60 5.89
C VAL A 384 2.52 9.02 4.70
N TYR A 385 3.79 9.38 4.63
CA TYR A 385 4.75 8.88 3.66
C TYR A 385 5.51 7.68 4.23
N ASN A 386 6.03 6.84 3.35
CA ASN A 386 6.90 5.72 3.66
C ASN A 386 8.07 5.71 2.70
N CYS A 387 9.30 5.84 3.23
CA CYS A 387 10.51 6.10 2.44
C CYS A 387 10.23 7.11 1.30
N SER A 388 9.69 8.25 1.70
CA SER A 388 9.33 9.40 0.89
C SER A 388 8.18 9.23 -0.11
N ARG A 389 7.51 8.08 -0.16
CA ARG A 389 6.32 7.80 -1.00
C ARG A 389 5.02 7.94 -0.21
N LEU A 390 4.05 8.68 -0.73
CA LEU A 390 2.74 8.87 -0.10
C LEU A 390 1.94 7.56 -0.05
N ILE A 391 1.59 7.11 1.16
CA ILE A 391 0.76 5.91 1.40
C ILE A 391 -0.66 6.29 1.83
N LYS A 392 -0.81 7.29 2.71
CA LYS A 392 -2.10 7.74 3.27
C LYS A 392 -2.21 9.26 3.18
N MET A 393 -3.40 9.77 2.83
CA MET A 393 -3.69 11.21 2.66
C MET A 393 -4.99 11.59 3.39
N TYR A 394 -5.08 12.84 3.86
CA TYR A 394 -6.26 13.40 4.55
C TYR A 394 -6.78 12.61 5.76
N GLU A 395 -5.94 11.78 6.39
CA GLU A 395 -6.37 10.93 7.50
C GLU A 395 -6.60 11.76 8.77
N LYS A 396 -7.81 11.71 9.34
CA LYS A 396 -8.17 12.51 10.51
C LYS A 396 -7.67 11.86 11.79
N THR A 397 -7.05 12.65 12.69
CA THR A 397 -6.62 12.18 14.01
C THR A 397 -6.78 13.24 15.10
N GLY A 398 -6.72 12.83 16.36
CA GLY A 398 -6.90 13.71 17.51
C GLY A 398 -8.21 14.50 17.44
N PRO A 399 -8.20 15.80 17.79
CA PRO A 399 -9.40 16.65 17.79
C PRO A 399 -10.15 16.74 16.45
N GLN A 400 -9.50 16.42 15.31
CA GLN A 400 -10.17 16.40 14.00
C GLN A 400 -11.22 15.29 13.88
N LEU A 401 -11.24 14.31 14.80
CA LEU A 401 -12.25 13.26 14.86
C LEU A 401 -13.52 13.68 15.63
N GLU A 402 -13.46 14.78 16.40
CA GLU A 402 -14.50 15.21 17.33
C GLU A 402 -15.57 16.11 16.68
N GLY A 403 -15.41 16.47 15.41
CA GLY A 403 -16.40 17.20 14.60
C GLY A 403 -16.50 18.70 14.87
N GLY A 404 -15.64 19.26 15.74
CA GLY A 404 -15.55 20.71 15.99
C GLY A 404 -14.56 21.44 15.08
N MET A 405 -14.43 22.76 15.26
CA MET A 405 -13.42 23.59 14.55
C MET A 405 -11.99 23.41 15.09
N ALA A 406 -11.79 22.63 16.17
CA ALA A 406 -10.47 22.41 16.77
C ALA A 406 -9.60 21.55 15.84
N CYS A 407 -8.39 22.03 15.53
CA CYS A 407 -7.47 21.43 14.55
C CYS A 407 -8.04 21.32 13.11
N GLY A 408 -9.23 21.85 12.83
CA GLY A 408 -9.76 21.95 11.47
C GLY A 408 -8.85 22.84 10.62
N GLY A 409 -8.58 22.42 9.38
CA GLY A 409 -7.64 23.13 8.50
C GLY A 409 -6.17 22.78 8.74
N VAL A 410 -5.82 21.98 9.75
CA VAL A 410 -4.42 21.56 9.98
C VAL A 410 -4.06 20.34 9.14
N VAL A 411 -3.01 20.48 8.34
CA VAL A 411 -2.33 19.37 7.67
C VAL A 411 -1.18 18.90 8.54
N GLY A 412 -1.05 17.58 8.70
CA GLY A 412 0.12 16.93 9.29
C GLY A 412 0.87 16.12 8.25
N VAL A 413 2.20 16.06 8.35
CA VAL A 413 3.09 15.35 7.43
C VAL A 413 4.11 14.55 8.23
N VAL A 414 4.33 13.29 7.86
CA VAL A 414 5.43 12.46 8.38
C VAL A 414 5.97 11.55 7.27
N ASP A 415 7.27 11.30 7.28
CA ASP A 415 7.88 10.19 6.54
C ASP A 415 8.32 9.09 7.52
N VAL A 416 7.99 7.85 7.19
CA VAL A 416 8.18 6.67 8.06
C VAL A 416 9.09 5.68 7.35
N PRO A 417 10.26 5.31 7.90
CA PRO A 417 11.13 4.34 7.23
C PRO A 417 10.52 2.93 7.25
N TYR A 418 10.85 2.10 6.25
CA TYR A 418 10.45 0.68 6.17
C TYR A 418 10.68 -0.08 7.48
N LEU A 419 11.77 0.24 8.18
CA LEU A 419 12.11 -0.38 9.47
C LEU A 419 11.03 -0.18 10.55
N VAL A 420 10.21 0.87 10.48
CA VAL A 420 9.09 1.11 11.42
C VAL A 420 7.78 0.54 10.89
N LEU A 421 7.40 0.89 9.66
CA LEU A 421 6.19 0.39 8.99
C LEU A 421 6.51 -0.02 7.55
N GLU A 422 5.98 -1.18 7.15
CA GLU A 422 5.95 -1.61 5.76
C GLU A 422 4.55 -1.37 5.16
N PRO A 423 4.45 -0.95 3.89
CA PRO A 423 3.17 -0.77 3.21
C PRO A 423 2.47 -2.09 2.88
N THR A 424 1.21 -2.02 2.49
CA THR A 424 0.48 -3.13 1.86
C THR A 424 0.92 -3.33 0.40
N HIS A 425 0.48 -4.43 -0.18
CA HIS A 425 0.80 -4.86 -1.55
C HIS A 425 0.51 -3.82 -2.67
N ASN A 426 -0.41 -2.87 -2.43
CA ASN A 426 -0.76 -1.79 -3.35
C ASN A 426 -0.20 -0.41 -2.95
N LYS A 427 0.59 -0.32 -1.87
CA LYS A 427 1.12 0.91 -1.28
C LYS A 427 0.05 1.97 -0.91
N GLN A 428 -1.22 1.58 -0.68
CA GLN A 428 -2.29 2.50 -0.25
C GLN A 428 -2.71 2.31 1.22
N ASP A 429 -2.09 1.36 1.94
CA ASP A 429 -2.17 1.24 3.40
C ASP A 429 -0.89 0.62 3.99
N PHE A 430 -0.87 0.34 5.29
CA PHE A 430 0.25 -0.27 6.01
C PHE A 430 -0.06 -1.70 6.45
N ALA A 431 0.91 -2.62 6.29
CA ALA A 431 0.75 -4.03 6.65
C ALA A 431 0.55 -4.23 8.17
N ASP A 432 1.20 -3.41 8.99
CA ASP A 432 1.03 -3.42 10.45
C ASP A 432 -0.04 -2.41 10.89
N ALA A 433 -1.30 -2.82 10.77
CA ALA A 433 -2.45 -2.01 11.18
C ALA A 433 -2.52 -1.77 12.71
N LYS A 434 -1.73 -2.46 13.55
CA LYS A 434 -1.66 -2.16 15.00
C LYS A 434 -0.78 -0.93 15.22
N GLU A 435 0.43 -0.94 14.66
CA GLU A 435 1.38 0.16 14.82
C GLU A 435 0.99 1.39 13.99
N TYR A 436 0.36 1.23 12.81
CA TYR A 436 -0.19 2.38 12.09
C TYR A 436 -1.24 3.15 12.92
N ARG A 437 -2.12 2.43 13.63
CA ARG A 437 -3.05 3.05 14.59
C ARG A 437 -2.33 3.65 15.80
N HIS A 438 -1.15 3.16 16.20
CA HIS A 438 -0.35 3.79 17.25
C HIS A 438 0.29 5.10 16.78
N LEU A 439 0.89 5.10 15.58
CA LEU A 439 1.41 6.29 14.91
C LEU A 439 0.32 7.38 14.79
N LEU A 440 -0.88 7.02 14.32
CA LEU A 440 -1.99 7.99 14.23
C LEU A 440 -2.36 8.59 15.59
N ARG A 441 -2.40 7.80 16.68
CA ARG A 441 -2.65 8.34 18.04
C ARG A 441 -1.56 9.31 18.47
N ALA A 442 -0.29 8.93 18.31
CA ALA A 442 0.84 9.80 18.61
C ALA A 442 0.79 11.11 17.80
N MET A 443 0.47 11.05 16.50
CA MET A 443 0.26 12.24 15.67
C MET A 443 -0.92 13.09 16.17
N GLY A 444 -2.00 12.49 16.68
CA GLY A 444 -3.15 13.19 17.27
C GLY A 444 -2.80 13.94 18.56
N GLU A 445 -1.97 13.35 19.43
CA GLU A 445 -1.45 13.99 20.64
C GLU A 445 -0.58 15.21 20.29
N HIS A 446 0.34 15.06 19.33
CA HIS A 446 1.20 16.16 18.87
C HIS A 446 0.42 17.24 18.09
N LEU A 447 -0.63 16.86 17.35
CA LEU A 447 -1.54 17.80 16.68
C LEU A 447 -2.29 18.68 17.69
N ALA A 448 -2.75 18.11 18.81
CA ALA A 448 -3.35 18.88 19.90
C ALA A 448 -2.34 19.87 20.52
N GLN A 449 -1.07 19.46 20.68
CA GLN A 449 -0.01 20.39 21.11
C GLN A 449 0.28 21.47 20.06
N TYR A 450 0.31 21.15 18.77
CA TYR A 450 0.46 22.14 17.70
C TYR A 450 -0.66 23.20 17.72
N TRP A 451 -1.89 22.79 18.03
CA TRP A 451 -3.01 23.71 18.17
C TRP A 451 -2.89 24.64 19.39
N LYS A 452 -2.43 24.12 20.54
CA LYS A 452 -2.03 24.93 21.70
C LYS A 452 -0.93 25.94 21.30
N ASP A 453 0.18 25.45 20.76
CA ASP A 453 1.37 26.21 20.37
C ASP A 453 1.10 27.32 19.33
N SER A 454 0.12 27.10 18.45
CA SER A 454 -0.25 28.06 17.40
C SER A 454 -1.04 29.26 17.91
N ASN A 455 -1.58 29.19 19.15
CA ASN A 455 -2.38 30.23 19.80
C ASN A 455 -3.59 30.74 18.98
N ILE A 456 -4.10 29.93 18.04
CA ILE A 456 -5.26 30.28 17.19
C ILE A 456 -6.54 30.40 18.05
N ALA A 457 -6.72 29.49 19.01
CA ALA A 457 -7.85 29.53 19.94
C ALA A 457 -7.89 30.82 20.77
N GLN A 458 -6.73 31.30 21.26
CA GLN A 458 -6.62 32.54 22.04
C GLN A 458 -7.00 33.80 21.24
N LYS A 459 -6.80 33.80 19.92
CA LYS A 459 -7.19 34.90 19.02
C LYS A 459 -8.66 34.85 18.60
N GLY A 460 -9.34 33.74 18.86
CA GLY A 460 -10.68 33.43 18.36
C GLY A 460 -10.61 32.76 16.98
N ILE A 461 -11.05 31.49 16.92
CA ILE A 461 -10.93 30.64 15.71
C ILE A 461 -11.66 31.25 14.51
N VAL A 462 -12.86 31.82 14.71
CA VAL A 462 -13.64 32.47 13.64
C VAL A 462 -12.88 33.67 13.07
N LYS A 463 -12.42 34.59 13.93
CA LYS A 463 -11.66 35.79 13.53
C LYS A 463 -10.39 35.45 12.73
N PHE A 464 -9.71 34.36 13.09
CA PHE A 464 -8.55 33.86 12.35
C PHE A 464 -8.92 33.44 10.91
N TRP A 465 -10.05 32.78 10.71
CA TRP A 465 -10.52 32.39 9.37
C TRP A 465 -11.09 33.56 8.58
N ASP A 466 -11.74 34.52 9.24
CA ASP A 466 -12.19 35.79 8.64
C ASP A 466 -11.00 36.60 8.08
N GLU A 467 -9.86 36.63 8.79
CA GLU A 467 -8.64 37.34 8.39
C GLU A 467 -8.08 36.83 7.04
N PHE A 468 -8.27 35.55 6.73
CA PHE A 468 -7.85 34.93 5.46
C PHE A 468 -8.97 34.84 4.40
N GLY A 469 -10.16 35.36 4.71
CA GLY A 469 -11.25 35.57 3.77
C GLY A 469 -12.34 34.49 3.76
N TYR A 470 -12.43 33.63 4.77
CA TYR A 470 -13.48 32.59 4.83
C TYR A 470 -14.82 33.14 5.35
N LEU A 471 -15.40 34.09 4.62
CA LEU A 471 -16.64 34.79 4.97
C LEU A 471 -17.90 33.90 4.92
N SER A 472 -17.78 32.65 4.46
CA SER A 472 -18.87 31.67 4.38
C SER A 472 -18.94 30.82 5.66
N ALA A 473 -20.16 30.64 6.15
CA ALA A 473 -20.47 29.73 7.25
C ALA A 473 -20.24 28.24 6.91
N SER A 474 -20.24 27.88 5.62
CA SER A 474 -19.92 26.51 5.19
C SER A 474 -18.41 26.26 5.21
N TRP A 475 -17.98 25.20 5.91
CA TRP A 475 -16.57 24.88 6.06
C TRP A 475 -15.88 24.57 4.72
N SER A 476 -16.56 23.89 3.80
CA SER A 476 -16.07 23.51 2.46
C SER A 476 -16.05 24.66 1.44
N SER A 477 -16.56 25.84 1.80
CA SER A 477 -16.45 27.02 0.93
C SER A 477 -14.99 27.51 0.83
N LEU A 478 -14.53 27.74 -0.40
CA LEU A 478 -13.26 28.40 -0.68
C LEU A 478 -13.22 29.82 -0.06
N PRO A 479 -12.03 30.32 0.32
CA PRO A 479 -11.89 31.68 0.83
C PRO A 479 -12.07 32.72 -0.27
N SER A 480 -12.45 33.94 0.12
CA SER A 480 -12.62 35.09 -0.78
C SER A 480 -11.39 35.30 -1.68
N ALA A 481 -11.68 35.54 -2.95
CA ALA A 481 -10.72 35.80 -4.02
C ALA A 481 -10.36 37.30 -4.14
N GLU A 482 -10.87 38.16 -3.26
CA GLU A 482 -10.49 39.58 -3.26
C GLU A 482 -8.98 39.77 -2.98
N GLN A 483 -8.39 40.77 -3.61
CA GLN A 483 -6.93 40.96 -3.58
C GLN A 483 -6.36 41.19 -2.17
N ARG A 484 -7.15 41.71 -1.22
CA ARG A 484 -6.75 41.84 0.19
C ARG A 484 -6.51 40.48 0.84
N TYR A 485 -7.41 39.52 0.65
CA TYR A 485 -7.31 38.19 1.26
C TYR A 485 -6.25 37.32 0.56
N LYS A 486 -6.19 37.36 -0.78
CA LYS A 486 -5.09 36.74 -1.54
C LYS A 486 -3.72 37.24 -1.08
N ARG A 487 -3.53 38.55 -0.98
CA ARG A 487 -2.28 39.15 -0.47
C ARG A 487 -1.98 38.71 0.97
N ARG A 488 -3.00 38.65 1.83
CA ARG A 488 -2.83 38.21 3.24
C ARG A 488 -2.34 36.77 3.35
N ARG A 489 -2.89 35.84 2.57
CA ARG A 489 -2.46 34.42 2.56
C ARG A 489 -1.09 34.23 1.90
N ALA A 490 -0.86 34.84 0.73
CA ALA A 490 0.41 34.79 0.01
C ALA A 490 1.59 35.45 0.75
N MET A 491 1.34 36.30 1.75
CA MET A 491 2.37 36.87 2.62
C MET A 491 2.84 35.91 3.72
N GLU A 492 2.01 34.93 4.13
CA GLU A 492 2.35 33.97 5.21
C GLU A 492 2.84 32.61 4.68
N ILE A 493 2.58 32.28 3.40
CA ILE A 493 3.09 31.06 2.74
C ILE A 493 4.15 31.46 1.70
N PRO A 494 5.44 31.18 1.92
CA PRO A 494 6.51 31.54 0.98
C PRO A 494 6.47 30.66 -0.28
N LEU A 495 6.53 31.28 -1.46
CA LEU A 495 6.48 30.57 -2.74
C LEU A 495 7.79 29.84 -3.02
N THR A 496 7.77 28.50 -3.00
CA THR A 496 8.91 27.66 -3.40
C THR A 496 8.71 27.08 -4.80
N ILE A 497 9.78 27.05 -5.60
CA ILE A 497 9.77 26.57 -6.99
C ILE A 497 11.02 25.71 -7.27
N GLN A 498 10.91 24.72 -8.17
CA GLN A 498 12.02 23.85 -8.55
C GLN A 498 12.71 24.35 -9.84
N CYS A 499 14.05 24.47 -9.81
CA CYS A 499 14.84 24.75 -11.00
C CYS A 499 14.83 23.57 -11.97
N ASP A 500 14.42 23.80 -13.22
CA ASP A 500 14.31 22.76 -14.24
C ASP A 500 15.66 22.16 -14.68
N LYS A 501 16.76 22.92 -14.51
CA LYS A 501 18.12 22.49 -14.92
C LYS A 501 18.90 21.72 -13.85
N CYS A 502 18.75 22.06 -12.57
CA CYS A 502 19.54 21.46 -11.48
C CYS A 502 18.71 20.80 -10.38
N LEU A 503 17.39 20.71 -10.56
CA LEU A 503 16.42 20.07 -9.66
C LEU A 503 16.39 20.63 -8.21
N LYS A 504 17.14 21.71 -7.94
CA LYS A 504 17.18 22.40 -6.64
C LYS A 504 15.90 23.20 -6.42
N TRP A 505 15.40 23.17 -5.19
CA TRP A 505 14.31 24.02 -4.74
C TRP A 505 14.83 25.40 -4.34
N ARG A 506 14.16 26.44 -4.82
CA ARG A 506 14.42 27.85 -4.51
C ARG A 506 13.19 28.46 -3.85
N THR A 507 13.43 29.36 -2.89
CA THR A 507 12.39 30.22 -2.32
C THR A 507 12.39 31.54 -3.08
N LEU A 508 11.22 32.02 -3.53
CA LEU A 508 11.08 33.32 -4.17
C LEU A 508 10.70 34.38 -3.12
N PRO A 509 11.32 35.58 -3.15
CA PRO A 509 10.95 36.66 -2.25
C PRO A 509 9.52 37.17 -2.55
N PHE A 510 8.76 37.49 -1.51
CA PHE A 510 7.41 38.05 -1.67
C PHE A 510 7.46 39.42 -2.36
N GLN A 511 6.62 39.59 -3.38
CA GLN A 511 6.44 40.85 -4.12
C GLN A 511 4.93 41.08 -4.30
N MET A 512 4.46 42.32 -4.17
CA MET A 512 3.02 42.62 -4.28
C MET A 512 2.43 42.30 -5.66
N ASP A 513 3.26 42.34 -6.70
CA ASP A 513 2.93 42.03 -8.10
C ASP A 513 3.21 40.56 -8.46
N ALA A 514 3.69 39.76 -7.51
CA ALA A 514 3.81 38.30 -7.65
C ALA A 514 2.54 37.55 -7.19
N VAL A 515 1.61 38.24 -6.51
CA VAL A 515 0.29 37.67 -6.19
C VAL A 515 -0.50 37.49 -7.50
N ASP A 516 -1.04 36.29 -7.72
CA ASP A 516 -1.61 35.80 -8.99
C ASP A 516 -0.62 35.61 -10.17
N LYS A 517 0.68 35.88 -10.00
CA LYS A 517 1.68 35.71 -11.06
C LYS A 517 1.95 34.24 -11.38
N ARG A 518 1.48 33.77 -12.53
CA ARG A 518 1.89 32.45 -13.07
C ARG A 518 3.34 32.52 -13.59
N TYR A 519 4.27 32.00 -12.80
CA TYR A 519 5.62 31.66 -13.27
C TYR A 519 5.55 30.59 -14.38
N PRO A 520 6.50 30.57 -15.34
CA PRO A 520 6.55 29.53 -16.37
C PRO A 520 7.02 28.19 -15.78
N ASP A 521 6.65 27.09 -16.42
CA ASP A 521 7.01 25.74 -15.93
C ASP A 521 8.50 25.39 -16.15
N SER A 522 9.12 25.95 -17.19
CA SER A 522 10.55 25.86 -17.51
C SER A 522 11.44 26.79 -16.66
N TRP A 523 10.99 27.15 -15.45
CA TRP A 523 11.71 28.05 -14.55
C TRP A 523 13.09 27.51 -14.14
N VAL A 524 14.11 28.38 -14.14
CA VAL A 524 15.49 28.07 -13.75
C VAL A 524 16.03 29.09 -12.76
N CYS A 525 17.09 28.76 -12.01
CA CYS A 525 17.64 29.64 -10.97
C CYS A 525 17.89 31.08 -11.45
N LEU A 526 18.35 31.29 -12.69
CA LEU A 526 18.63 32.62 -13.28
C LEU A 526 17.38 33.54 -13.36
N MET A 527 16.19 32.98 -13.14
CA MET A 527 14.91 33.67 -13.07
C MET A 527 14.49 34.00 -11.62
N ASN A 528 15.38 33.84 -10.64
CA ASN A 528 15.17 34.21 -9.25
C ASN A 528 15.59 35.68 -9.01
N PRO A 529 14.74 36.55 -8.44
CA PRO A 529 15.13 37.90 -8.03
C PRO A 529 16.16 37.94 -6.88
N ASP A 530 16.37 36.83 -6.16
CA ASP A 530 17.36 36.71 -5.08
C ASP A 530 18.74 36.29 -5.62
N SER A 531 19.71 37.22 -5.56
CA SER A 531 21.10 37.05 -6.01
C SER A 531 21.95 36.10 -5.15
N THR A 532 21.41 35.55 -4.06
CA THR A 532 22.02 34.43 -3.34
C THR A 532 21.60 33.07 -3.92
N GLN A 533 20.51 33.05 -4.70
CA GLN A 533 19.84 31.84 -5.22
C GLN A 533 19.62 31.87 -6.76
N ASP A 534 20.17 32.87 -7.44
CA ASP A 534 20.09 33.14 -8.89
C ASP A 534 20.83 32.12 -9.79
N ARG A 535 21.60 31.21 -9.18
CA ARG A 535 22.51 30.32 -9.92
C ARG A 535 22.38 28.86 -9.51
N CYS A 536 22.84 27.95 -10.37
CA CYS A 536 22.59 26.51 -10.24
C CYS A 536 23.58 25.79 -9.32
N ASP A 537 24.80 26.32 -9.20
CA ASP A 537 25.87 25.93 -8.28
C ASP A 537 25.50 26.20 -6.81
N ALA A 538 24.94 27.38 -6.51
CA ALA A 538 24.58 27.80 -5.15
C ALA A 538 23.80 26.72 -4.38
N ALA A 539 24.14 26.52 -3.10
CA ALA A 539 23.57 25.48 -2.24
C ALA A 539 22.03 25.57 -2.17
N GLU A 540 21.34 24.44 -1.94
CA GLU A 540 19.90 24.47 -1.66
C GLU A 540 19.65 24.90 -0.21
N GLN A 541 18.79 25.90 -0.03
CA GLN A 541 18.38 26.33 1.31
C GLN A 541 17.46 25.29 1.94
N LYS A 542 17.94 24.61 2.99
CA LYS A 542 17.10 23.75 3.84
C LYS A 542 16.09 24.62 4.59
N GLN A 543 14.87 24.11 4.79
CA GLN A 543 13.86 24.80 5.58
C GLN A 543 14.07 24.53 7.07
N ASN A 544 14.43 25.58 7.81
CA ASN A 544 14.54 25.53 9.27
C ASN A 544 13.15 25.74 9.88
N LEU A 545 12.38 24.65 10.00
CA LEU A 545 11.07 24.66 10.66
C LEU A 545 11.25 24.82 12.19
N PRO A 546 10.50 25.72 12.86
CA PRO A 546 10.54 25.83 14.32
C PRO A 546 10.19 24.50 14.99
N CYS A 547 11.05 24.06 15.91
CA CYS A 547 10.81 22.87 16.70
C CYS A 547 9.79 23.16 17.81
N GLY A 548 8.76 22.33 17.93
CA GLY A 548 7.84 22.30 19.05
C GLY A 548 8.09 21.08 19.93
N VAL A 549 7.79 21.20 21.22
CA VAL A 549 7.99 20.14 22.22
C VAL A 549 6.61 19.67 22.70
N LEU A 550 6.38 18.35 22.73
CA LEU A 550 5.18 17.81 23.34
C LEU A 550 5.24 18.00 24.86
N LYS A 551 4.57 19.04 25.35
CA LYS A 551 4.32 19.22 26.78
C LYS A 551 3.35 18.15 27.25
N LYS A 552 3.89 17.05 27.78
CA LYS A 552 3.11 16.11 28.60
C LYS A 552 2.72 16.83 29.87
N ASP A 553 1.49 17.35 29.90
CA ASP A 553 0.89 17.92 31.11
C ASP A 553 1.04 16.88 32.24
N ARG A 554 1.64 17.28 33.37
CA ARG A 554 2.08 16.34 34.42
C ARG A 554 0.86 15.79 35.15
N GLN A 555 0.28 14.71 34.62
CA GLN A 555 -0.95 14.07 35.10
C GLN A 555 -1.02 14.09 36.63
N THR A 556 -2.01 14.81 37.16
CA THR A 556 -2.20 14.92 38.60
C THR A 556 -2.48 13.55 39.20
N ALA A 557 -2.27 13.40 40.52
CA ALA A 557 -2.64 12.16 41.20
C ALA A 557 -4.14 11.85 41.00
N GLU A 558 -4.99 12.88 40.99
CA GLU A 558 -6.41 12.73 40.70
C GLU A 558 -6.71 12.27 39.27
N ASP A 559 -6.02 12.79 38.26
CA ASP A 559 -6.30 12.40 36.87
C ASP A 559 -5.78 10.99 36.57
N LYS A 560 -4.67 10.58 37.21
CA LYS A 560 -4.26 9.16 37.23
C LYS A 560 -5.27 8.29 37.97
N GLN A 561 -5.82 8.77 39.10
CA GLN A 561 -6.87 8.06 39.82
C GLN A 561 -8.13 7.91 38.98
N LYS A 562 -8.59 8.97 38.30
CA LYS A 562 -9.73 8.96 37.36
C LYS A 562 -9.46 8.02 36.20
N GLU A 563 -8.31 8.12 35.52
CA GLU A 563 -7.96 7.24 34.39
C GLU A 563 -7.85 5.76 34.82
N LEU A 564 -7.33 5.50 36.02
CA LEU A 564 -7.28 4.16 36.62
C LEU A 564 -8.69 3.66 36.96
N THR A 565 -9.55 4.48 37.57
CA THR A 565 -10.95 4.13 37.86
C THR A 565 -11.76 3.90 36.57
N GLU A 566 -11.54 4.70 35.53
CA GLU A 566 -12.15 4.55 34.20
C GLU A 566 -11.69 3.24 33.54
N LYS A 567 -10.40 2.90 33.63
CA LYS A 567 -9.84 1.63 33.16
C LYS A 567 -10.35 0.43 33.96
N ILE A 568 -10.46 0.55 35.27
CA ILE A 568 -11.06 -0.47 36.16
C ILE A 568 -12.53 -0.66 35.77
N ARG A 569 -13.30 0.41 35.58
CA ARG A 569 -14.70 0.36 35.12
C ARG A 569 -14.82 -0.33 33.76
N GLN A 570 -14.00 0.05 32.77
CA GLN A 570 -14.00 -0.61 31.45
C GLN A 570 -13.54 -2.07 31.50
N GLN A 571 -12.64 -2.43 32.41
CA GLN A 571 -12.28 -3.84 32.64
C GLN A 571 -13.39 -4.60 33.36
N GLN A 572 -14.09 -3.98 34.31
CA GLN A 572 -15.25 -4.57 34.98
C GLN A 572 -16.44 -4.72 34.03
N GLU A 573 -16.73 -3.75 33.16
CA GLU A 573 -17.75 -3.86 32.11
C GLU A 573 -17.42 -4.98 31.11
N LYS A 574 -16.13 -5.13 30.74
CA LYS A 574 -15.67 -6.28 29.93
C LYS A 574 -15.75 -7.61 30.68
N LEU A 575 -15.39 -7.64 31.96
CA LEU A 575 -15.44 -8.83 32.80
C LEU A 575 -16.89 -9.26 33.04
N GLU A 576 -17.79 -8.31 33.29
CA GLU A 576 -19.23 -8.54 33.35
C GLU A 576 -19.78 -9.01 32.01
N ALA A 577 -19.37 -8.44 30.87
CA ALA A 577 -19.79 -8.93 29.55
C ALA A 577 -19.34 -10.39 29.34
N LEU A 578 -18.10 -10.71 29.73
CA LEU A 578 -17.54 -12.07 29.68
C LEU A 578 -18.19 -13.05 30.69
N GLN A 579 -18.69 -12.55 31.83
CA GLN A 579 -19.44 -13.35 32.82
C GLN A 579 -20.91 -13.51 32.43
N LYS A 580 -21.50 -12.53 31.75
CA LYS A 580 -22.85 -12.58 31.16
C LYS A 580 -22.91 -13.54 29.97
N THR A 581 -21.80 -13.78 29.27
CA THR A 581 -21.60 -14.99 28.43
C THR A 581 -21.23 -16.20 29.30
N SER A 582 -22.21 -16.76 30.00
CA SER A 582 -21.97 -17.88 30.92
C SER A 582 -21.54 -19.17 30.21
N THR A 583 -20.45 -19.78 30.68
CA THR A 583 -20.08 -21.13 30.24
C THR A 583 -21.10 -22.16 30.74
N ILE A 584 -21.76 -22.87 29.81
CA ILE A 584 -22.57 -24.04 30.14
C ILE A 584 -21.66 -25.10 30.74
N ARG A 585 -21.94 -25.54 31.98
CA ARG A 585 -21.13 -26.53 32.71
C ARG A 585 -21.88 -27.79 33.12
N SER A 586 -23.15 -27.97 32.71
CA SER A 586 -23.88 -29.23 32.86
C SER A 586 -24.81 -29.52 31.69
N ALA A 587 -25.17 -30.79 31.53
CA ALA A 587 -26.21 -31.23 30.59
C ALA A 587 -27.66 -30.95 31.09
N ALA A 588 -27.83 -30.40 32.29
CA ALA A 588 -29.14 -30.08 32.86
C ALA A 588 -29.64 -28.68 32.45
N ASP A 589 -28.74 -27.74 32.17
CA ASP A 589 -29.06 -26.32 31.94
C ASP A 589 -29.80 -26.07 30.61
N VAL A 590 -29.68 -26.99 29.66
CA VAL A 590 -30.32 -26.96 28.32
C VAL A 590 -31.86 -26.91 28.40
N LYS A 591 -32.47 -27.22 29.56
CA LYS A 591 -33.93 -27.20 29.76
C LYS A 591 -34.48 -25.92 30.40
N LYS A 592 -33.70 -24.83 30.50
CA LYS A 592 -34.12 -23.59 31.19
C LYS A 592 -33.88 -22.26 30.45
N LEU A 593 -33.95 -22.25 29.12
CA LEU A 593 -34.27 -21.03 28.37
C LEU A 593 -35.60 -21.22 27.61
N PRO A 594 -36.67 -20.46 27.93
CA PRO A 594 -37.95 -20.56 27.23
C PRO A 594 -37.85 -20.14 25.76
N LEU A 595 -38.60 -20.83 24.92
CA LEU A 595 -38.98 -20.32 23.61
C LEU A 595 -40.18 -19.36 23.74
N ASP A 596 -40.22 -18.45 22.77
CA ASP A 596 -41.39 -17.67 22.30
C ASP A 596 -42.00 -16.60 23.22
N VAL A 597 -41.93 -15.35 22.75
CA VAL A 597 -42.95 -14.32 23.00
C VAL A 597 -43.24 -13.59 21.70
N SER A 598 -44.27 -14.04 20.98
CA SER A 598 -44.93 -13.24 19.95
C SER A 598 -46.44 -13.24 20.11
N LEU A 599 -46.94 -12.36 20.99
CA LEU A 599 -47.94 -11.34 20.67
C LEU A 599 -48.14 -10.37 21.87
N ARG A 600 -48.59 -9.15 21.58
CA ARG A 600 -48.96 -8.11 22.58
C ARG A 600 -50.49 -8.19 22.87
N PRO A 601 -51.02 -7.46 23.87
CA PRO A 601 -51.40 -6.06 23.63
C PRO A 601 -50.81 -5.05 24.64
N MET A 602 -51.15 -3.77 24.46
CA MET A 602 -50.86 -2.68 25.40
C MET A 602 -52.04 -2.45 26.36
N ASN A 603 -51.76 -2.01 27.60
CA ASN A 603 -52.21 -0.70 28.10
C ASN A 603 -51.65 -0.35 29.49
N ASP A 604 -51.59 0.96 29.72
CA ASP A 604 -51.62 1.73 30.98
C ASP A 604 -50.91 1.31 32.29
N SER A 605 -50.02 2.21 32.72
CA SER A 605 -50.08 2.96 33.99
C SER A 605 -50.07 2.25 35.36
N SER A 606 -48.88 2.27 35.96
CA SER A 606 -48.60 2.59 37.39
C SER A 606 -48.77 1.54 38.52
N SER A 607 -47.90 1.71 39.54
CA SER A 607 -48.01 1.27 40.94
C SER A 607 -47.80 -0.21 41.38
N GLN A 608 -46.88 -0.36 42.35
CA GLN A 608 -46.85 -1.23 43.55
C GLN A 608 -47.20 -2.76 43.52
N ALA A 609 -46.13 -3.55 43.76
CA ALA A 609 -45.97 -4.46 44.93
C ALA A 609 -46.50 -5.94 44.97
N THR A 610 -45.85 -6.70 45.87
CA THR A 610 -46.27 -7.96 46.58
C THR A 610 -46.50 -9.31 45.86
N ARG A 611 -45.48 -10.18 45.96
CA ARG A 611 -45.47 -11.59 46.45
C ARG A 611 -46.69 -12.55 46.30
N SER A 612 -46.37 -13.75 45.75
CA SER A 612 -46.52 -15.13 46.32
C SER A 612 -47.68 -16.11 45.95
N SER A 613 -47.25 -17.39 45.75
CA SER A 613 -47.89 -18.69 46.11
C SER A 613 -48.63 -19.63 45.08
N GLU A 614 -47.98 -20.79 44.84
CA GLU A 614 -48.47 -22.22 44.90
C GLU A 614 -49.30 -22.99 43.81
N ARG A 615 -48.69 -24.09 43.30
CA ARG A 615 -49.16 -25.54 43.21
C ARG A 615 -49.82 -26.24 41.96
N VAL A 616 -49.16 -27.35 41.53
CA VAL A 616 -49.66 -28.77 41.32
C VAL A 616 -50.15 -29.36 39.94
N SER A 617 -49.18 -29.96 39.20
CA SER A 617 -49.05 -31.33 38.54
C SER A 617 -50.05 -32.10 37.61
N ARG A 618 -49.49 -32.63 36.47
CA ARG A 618 -49.59 -34.02 35.86
C ARG A 618 -50.90 -34.51 35.12
N PRO A 619 -50.93 -35.64 34.33
CA PRO A 619 -49.91 -36.35 33.49
C PRO A 619 -50.39 -37.04 32.13
N ARG A 620 -49.47 -37.76 31.42
CA ARG A 620 -49.62 -38.94 30.46
C ARG A 620 -49.67 -38.77 28.90
N SER A 621 -49.39 -39.89 28.20
CA SER A 621 -49.25 -40.09 26.72
C SER A 621 -49.37 -41.60 26.31
N PRO A 622 -49.73 -41.97 25.06
CA PRO A 622 -49.21 -43.21 24.39
C PRO A 622 -48.95 -43.01 22.83
N PRO A 623 -48.97 -44.00 21.88
CA PRO A 623 -47.74 -44.45 21.17
C PRO A 623 -47.80 -44.65 19.61
N LEU A 624 -46.77 -45.31 19.04
CA LEU A 624 -46.51 -45.64 17.62
C LEU A 624 -47.09 -47.00 17.12
N PRO A 625 -47.16 -47.21 15.77
CA PRO A 625 -46.95 -48.51 15.11
C PRO A 625 -45.80 -48.48 14.06
N ALA A 626 -45.42 -49.64 13.47
CA ALA A 626 -44.19 -49.79 12.66
C ALA A 626 -44.25 -50.82 11.51
N LEU A 627 -43.22 -50.79 10.65
CA LEU A 627 -42.87 -51.82 9.64
C LEU A 627 -41.34 -52.05 9.63
N LEU A 628 -40.83 -53.02 8.84
CA LEU A 628 -39.51 -53.64 9.04
C LEU A 628 -38.78 -54.03 7.73
N LYS A 629 -37.44 -54.24 7.84
CA LYS A 629 -36.50 -54.97 6.94
C LYS A 629 -35.95 -54.18 5.71
N ASN A 630 -34.69 -54.36 5.27
CA ASN A 630 -33.70 -55.39 5.64
C ASN A 630 -32.21 -54.98 5.45
N ALA A 631 -31.31 -55.87 5.93
CA ALA A 631 -29.85 -55.95 5.71
C ALA A 631 -28.89 -54.99 6.50
N PRO A 632 -27.64 -55.42 6.85
CA PRO A 632 -26.93 -54.85 8.00
C PRO A 632 -25.48 -54.38 7.75
N SER A 633 -25.03 -53.38 8.53
CA SER A 633 -23.62 -53.15 8.87
C SER A 633 -23.54 -52.26 10.12
N GLN A 634 -23.10 -52.82 11.25
CA GLN A 634 -22.91 -52.07 12.50
C GLN A 634 -21.51 -52.34 13.07
N PRO A 635 -20.70 -51.29 13.33
CA PRO A 635 -19.46 -51.42 14.08
C PRO A 635 -19.69 -51.29 15.60
N PRO A 636 -18.87 -51.93 16.45
CA PRO A 636 -18.69 -51.53 17.84
C PRO A 636 -17.43 -50.66 18.01
N ALA A 637 -17.41 -49.83 19.05
CA ALA A 637 -16.31 -48.92 19.38
C ALA A 637 -15.71 -49.25 20.77
N LEU A 638 -14.53 -48.67 21.07
CA LEU A 638 -14.02 -48.31 22.42
C LEU A 638 -14.18 -49.36 23.56
N ASN A 639 -13.10 -49.82 24.23
CA ASN A 639 -12.56 -49.07 25.38
C ASN A 639 -11.34 -49.69 26.10
N ARG A 640 -10.64 -48.82 26.86
CA ARG A 640 -9.91 -48.99 28.14
C ARG A 640 -8.75 -49.99 28.34
N LYS A 641 -7.77 -49.51 29.13
CA LYS A 641 -6.70 -50.26 29.83
C LYS A 641 -7.26 -51.17 30.95
N LEU A 642 -6.69 -52.36 31.16
CA LEU A 642 -5.75 -52.67 32.28
C LEU A 642 -5.39 -54.19 32.39
N THR A 643 -4.07 -54.47 32.48
CA THR A 643 -3.38 -55.60 33.15
C THR A 643 -3.72 -57.11 32.90
N ASN A 644 -2.69 -57.81 32.41
CA ASN A 644 -2.18 -59.15 32.83
C ASN A 644 -2.82 -60.50 32.37
N SER A 645 -2.11 -61.18 31.44
CA SER A 645 -1.88 -62.66 31.32
C SER A 645 -3.05 -63.61 31.01
N PRO A 646 -2.81 -64.89 30.56
CA PRO A 646 -1.55 -65.54 30.12
C PRO A 646 -1.62 -66.16 28.68
N ARG A 647 -0.64 -67.02 28.33
CA ARG A 647 -0.40 -67.72 27.05
C ARG A 647 -1.11 -69.09 26.95
N PRO A 648 -1.41 -69.63 25.75
CA PRO A 648 -0.80 -70.91 25.32
C PRO A 648 -0.36 -70.98 23.82
N THR A 649 -0.16 -72.18 23.26
CA THR A 649 0.78 -72.51 22.16
C THR A 649 0.20 -73.39 21.02
N THR A 650 0.86 -73.41 19.83
CA THR A 650 1.14 -74.64 19.03
C THR A 650 2.17 -74.41 17.87
N ARG A 651 2.38 -75.41 16.98
CA ARG A 651 3.52 -75.66 16.04
C ARG A 651 3.00 -76.01 14.60
N PRO A 652 3.76 -76.37 13.51
CA PRO A 652 5.02 -77.16 13.46
C PRO A 652 6.11 -76.95 12.33
N VAL A 653 7.37 -77.37 12.65
CA VAL A 653 8.36 -78.17 11.85
C VAL A 653 9.09 -77.65 10.55
N ALA A 654 10.39 -77.30 10.71
CA ALA A 654 11.66 -77.89 10.17
C ALA A 654 11.89 -78.21 8.65
N PRO A 655 13.13 -78.45 8.14
CA PRO A 655 14.46 -78.57 8.81
C PRO A 655 15.62 -77.70 8.25
N ALA A 656 16.85 -77.90 8.75
CA ALA A 656 18.07 -77.08 8.46
C ALA A 656 19.38 -77.91 8.46
N PRO A 657 20.54 -77.28 8.17
CA PRO A 657 21.66 -77.20 9.13
C PRO A 657 22.41 -75.82 9.09
N ARG A 658 23.41 -75.48 9.93
CA ARG A 658 24.00 -76.11 11.13
C ARG A 658 23.86 -75.20 12.39
N VAL A 659 24.80 -74.38 12.92
CA VAL A 659 26.24 -74.06 12.68
C VAL A 659 26.91 -73.65 14.03
N ASP A 660 28.19 -73.28 14.03
CA ASP A 660 29.09 -73.12 15.19
C ASP A 660 29.92 -71.81 15.09
N GLN A 661 30.42 -71.14 16.15
CA GLN A 661 30.34 -71.38 17.61
C GLN A 661 30.68 -70.13 18.47
N SER A 662 29.93 -69.89 19.57
CA SER A 662 30.28 -69.50 20.99
C SER A 662 31.42 -68.47 21.36
N ARG A 663 31.54 -67.86 22.57
CA ARG A 663 31.15 -68.27 23.95
C ARG A 663 31.26 -67.17 25.06
N ALA A 664 30.20 -66.96 25.87
CA ALA A 664 30.09 -66.55 27.32
C ALA A 664 30.90 -65.32 27.90
N ARG A 665 30.73 -64.78 29.14
CA ARG A 665 29.92 -65.09 30.38
C ARG A 665 29.55 -63.78 31.17
N ALA A 666 29.06 -63.82 32.43
CA ALA A 666 28.35 -62.68 33.10
C ALA A 666 28.43 -62.55 34.66
N ALA A 667 27.97 -61.40 35.21
CA ALA A 667 27.52 -61.07 36.60
C ALA A 667 28.59 -61.02 37.76
N ALA A 668 28.46 -60.33 38.94
CA ALA A 668 27.49 -59.37 39.54
C ALA A 668 28.11 -58.54 40.74
N LYS A 669 27.32 -57.70 41.47
CA LYS A 669 27.64 -56.81 42.66
C LYS A 669 27.77 -57.57 44.03
N PRO A 670 28.13 -57.01 45.25
CA PRO A 670 28.12 -55.61 45.76
C PRO A 670 29.34 -55.13 46.65
N SER A 671 29.12 -54.40 47.78
CA SER A 671 29.98 -53.34 48.40
C SER A 671 30.40 -53.57 49.91
N PRO A 672 30.80 -52.55 50.74
CA PRO A 672 32.15 -51.94 51.01
C PRO A 672 32.58 -52.00 52.53
N PRO A 673 33.40 -51.08 53.14
CA PRO A 673 34.78 -50.57 52.92
C PRO A 673 35.79 -51.01 54.05
N PRO A 674 37.08 -50.54 54.10
CA PRO A 674 37.48 -49.35 54.90
C PRO A 674 38.63 -48.51 54.26
N ALA A 675 39.47 -47.76 55.03
CA ALA A 675 40.16 -46.54 54.54
C ALA A 675 41.66 -46.31 54.92
N LYS A 676 42.34 -45.46 54.11
CA LYS A 676 43.61 -44.67 54.32
C LYS A 676 44.94 -45.43 54.60
N PRO A 677 46.08 -44.91 54.09
CA PRO A 677 46.99 -44.07 54.93
C PRO A 677 47.78 -42.94 54.21
N ALA A 678 48.43 -42.08 55.02
CA ALA A 678 49.49 -41.07 54.76
C ALA A 678 50.05 -40.61 56.15
N PRO A 679 50.90 -39.56 56.39
CA PRO A 679 51.77 -38.69 55.55
C PRO A 679 53.20 -38.45 56.19
N LYS A 680 53.85 -37.26 55.99
CA LYS A 680 54.96 -36.55 56.75
C LYS A 680 56.36 -36.45 56.06
N ALA A 681 57.25 -35.44 56.25
CA ALA A 681 57.20 -34.06 56.83
C ALA A 681 58.47 -33.18 56.40
N PRO A 682 59.08 -32.22 57.18
CA PRO A 682 58.83 -30.74 57.08
C PRO A 682 60.05 -29.73 57.10
N ALA A 683 59.77 -28.41 56.91
CA ALA A 683 60.26 -27.21 57.68
C ALA A 683 61.06 -25.99 57.03
N LYS A 684 60.44 -24.78 57.09
CA LYS A 684 60.90 -23.38 57.46
C LYS A 684 62.17 -22.63 56.90
N ILE A 685 61.94 -21.48 56.18
CA ILE A 685 62.21 -20.00 56.51
C ILE A 685 63.67 -19.51 56.81
N PRO A 686 64.15 -18.22 56.62
CA PRO A 686 63.57 -16.90 56.18
C PRO A 686 64.36 -16.06 55.11
N ALA A 687 63.86 -14.86 54.68
CA ALA A 687 64.56 -13.52 54.69
C ALA A 687 63.91 -12.37 53.82
N LYS A 688 64.22 -11.09 54.15
CA LYS A 688 63.94 -9.77 53.48
C LYS A 688 65.12 -8.80 53.84
N PRO A 689 65.43 -7.64 53.20
CA PRO A 689 64.54 -6.45 53.03
C PRO A 689 64.87 -5.46 51.84
N THR A 690 64.36 -4.21 51.91
CA THR A 690 64.64 -2.97 51.11
C THR A 690 65.45 -1.94 51.95
N PRO A 691 65.66 -0.62 51.64
CA PRO A 691 65.43 0.27 50.45
C PRO A 691 66.79 0.89 49.93
N PRO A 692 67.22 2.20 49.90
CA PRO A 692 66.58 3.55 49.84
C PRO A 692 67.24 4.73 49.01
N SER A 693 66.40 5.67 48.52
CA SER A 693 66.56 7.17 48.52
C SER A 693 67.34 8.04 47.48
N ARG A 694 66.74 9.23 47.20
CA ARG A 694 67.26 10.62 46.97
C ARG A 694 68.11 11.06 45.72
N SER A 695 67.43 11.77 44.80
CA SER A 695 67.62 13.18 44.36
C SER A 695 69.01 13.83 44.03
N SER A 696 69.14 14.40 42.81
CA SER A 696 69.29 15.87 42.51
C SER A 696 70.35 16.37 41.48
N ARG A 697 69.91 17.37 40.66
CA ARG A 697 70.60 18.63 40.20
C ARG A 697 71.61 18.73 39.01
N ILE A 698 71.08 19.19 37.85
CA ILE A 698 71.51 20.26 36.88
C ILE A 698 73.02 20.62 36.67
N GLN A 699 73.45 20.69 35.38
CA GLN A 699 74.34 21.68 34.67
C GLN A 699 75.43 21.03 33.77
N ALA A 700 76.05 21.65 32.75
CA ALA A 700 75.67 22.64 31.70
C ALA A 700 76.92 23.01 30.85
N LYS A 701 76.79 23.35 29.55
CA LYS A 701 77.50 24.46 28.82
C LYS A 701 77.44 24.37 27.29
N SER A 702 77.29 25.53 26.64
CA SER A 702 77.36 25.74 25.19
C SER A 702 77.94 27.11 24.85
N SER A 703 78.63 27.24 23.70
CA SER A 703 79.16 28.48 23.10
C SER A 703 79.88 28.15 21.78
N PRO A 704 80.13 29.12 20.86
CA PRO A 704 79.65 30.50 20.79
C PRO A 704 78.83 30.76 19.50
N ALA A 705 78.69 32.04 19.10
CA ALA A 705 78.37 32.52 17.73
C ALA A 705 76.94 32.24 17.19
N LYS A 706 76.44 32.90 16.13
CA LYS A 706 76.62 34.25 15.50
C LYS A 706 75.39 34.47 14.58
N ALA A 707 74.97 35.67 14.14
CA ALA A 707 75.07 37.06 14.63
C ALA A 707 74.30 37.99 13.64
N THR A 708 74.45 39.31 13.78
CA THR A 708 74.13 40.35 12.76
C THR A 708 72.64 40.62 12.49
N THR A 709 72.25 40.87 11.23
CA THR A 709 71.30 41.94 10.81
C THR A 709 70.65 41.61 9.45
N PRO A 710 69.61 42.33 8.96
CA PRO A 710 69.05 43.62 9.41
C PRO A 710 67.63 43.52 10.03
N ALA A 711 66.70 44.39 9.62
CA ALA A 711 65.55 44.83 10.43
C ALA A 711 64.42 45.43 9.57
N SER A 712 63.15 45.48 9.99
CA SER A 712 62.34 44.76 11.02
C SER A 712 60.85 45.12 10.77
N SER A 713 59.80 45.12 11.61
CA SER A 713 59.49 44.90 13.06
C SER A 713 57.94 44.81 13.17
N GLN A 714 57.26 44.27 14.20
CA GLN A 714 57.61 43.33 15.27
C GLN A 714 56.31 42.86 16.00
N ARG A 715 56.35 41.67 16.63
CA ARG A 715 55.42 41.18 17.70
C ARG A 715 53.96 40.84 17.29
N LYS A 716 53.32 39.81 17.86
CA LYS A 716 53.76 38.77 18.83
C LYS A 716 53.02 37.44 18.57
N ARG A 717 53.56 36.30 19.06
CA ARG A 717 53.13 34.92 18.75
C ARG A 717 53.46 33.97 19.91
N VAL A 718 52.69 32.89 20.11
CA VAL A 718 53.01 31.68 20.92
C VAL A 718 52.46 30.43 20.20
N MET A 719 53.00 29.25 20.56
CA MET A 719 52.88 27.88 20.00
C MET A 719 53.17 26.90 21.16
N GLU A 720 52.92 25.57 21.25
CA GLU A 720 52.16 24.44 20.60
C GLU A 720 52.37 23.23 21.61
N GLU A 721 51.76 22.02 21.69
CA GLU A 721 50.66 21.23 21.09
C GLU A 721 50.41 19.95 22.00
N SER A 722 49.53 18.99 21.62
CA SER A 722 49.38 17.56 22.10
C SER A 722 48.53 17.11 23.33
N GLU A 723 47.74 16.04 23.08
CA GLU A 723 47.33 14.83 23.87
C GLU A 723 46.35 14.85 25.10
N GLU A 724 45.58 13.73 25.18
CA GLU A 724 44.71 13.07 26.22
C GLU A 724 44.04 13.89 27.36
N GLU A 725 42.71 13.88 27.64
CA GLU A 725 41.66 12.86 27.97
C GLU A 725 41.31 12.88 29.49
N GLU A 726 40.09 12.46 29.90
CA GLU A 726 39.50 12.54 31.28
C GLU A 726 39.23 13.97 31.85
N GLU A 727 38.26 14.27 32.73
CA GLU A 727 36.94 13.68 33.08
C GLU A 727 36.01 14.75 33.75
N GLU A 728 35.01 14.34 34.54
CA GLU A 728 34.21 15.07 35.56
C GLU A 728 32.98 15.98 35.17
N GLU A 729 31.81 15.43 35.52
CA GLU A 729 30.67 15.96 36.31
C GLU A 729 29.87 17.24 35.95
N GLU A 730 28.54 17.11 35.99
CA GLU A 730 27.57 18.20 36.22
C GLU A 730 27.14 18.18 37.70
N GLU A 731 27.21 19.31 38.41
CA GLU A 731 26.44 19.54 39.66
C GLU A 731 25.58 20.81 39.57
N ASP A 732 24.55 20.86 40.41
CA ASP A 732 23.36 21.71 40.27
C ASP A 732 23.49 23.08 40.99
N SER A 733 22.78 24.12 40.51
CA SER A 733 22.39 25.29 41.32
C SER A 733 21.45 26.27 40.59
N GLU A 734 20.59 26.93 41.37
CA GLU A 734 19.42 27.69 40.89
C GLU A 734 19.61 29.23 40.85
N GLU A 735 18.49 29.91 40.54
CA GLU A 735 18.12 31.30 40.90
C GLU A 735 18.57 32.52 40.04
N GLU A 736 17.58 33.00 39.28
CA GLU A 736 17.00 34.36 39.36
C GLU A 736 17.47 35.59 38.54
N LYS A 737 16.42 36.29 38.08
CA LYS A 737 16.20 37.75 37.94
C LYS A 737 16.76 38.57 36.74
N GLU A 738 15.77 39.03 35.98
CA GLU A 738 15.64 40.32 35.25
C GLU A 738 16.16 41.58 36.00
N PRO A 739 16.24 42.80 35.38
CA PRO A 739 15.64 43.24 34.10
C PRO A 739 16.54 44.09 33.16
N GLN A 740 15.98 44.51 32.01
CA GLN A 740 16.50 45.63 31.18
C GLN A 740 16.35 46.99 31.89
N PRO A 741 17.06 48.07 31.46
CA PRO A 741 16.38 49.00 30.54
C PRO A 741 17.25 49.87 29.57
N LYS A 742 16.81 49.89 28.29
CA LYS A 742 16.52 51.07 27.43
C LYS A 742 17.48 52.29 27.32
N LYS A 743 17.63 52.75 26.05
CA LYS A 743 18.20 54.04 25.55
C LYS A 743 19.75 54.09 25.55
N SER A 744 20.43 54.82 24.66
CA SER A 744 20.02 56.02 23.89
C SER A 744 20.33 55.96 22.37
N LYS A 745 20.29 57.12 21.67
CA LYS A 745 20.23 57.24 20.20
C LYS A 745 20.92 58.53 19.72
N MET A 746 21.92 58.43 18.84
CA MET A 746 22.47 59.44 17.89
C MET A 746 23.59 58.73 17.08
N ALA A 747 23.82 58.88 15.77
CA ALA A 747 23.80 60.02 14.83
C ALA A 747 25.00 60.98 15.02
N ALA A 748 25.74 61.43 13.98
CA ALA A 748 25.54 61.34 12.52
C ALA A 748 26.88 60.99 11.78
N ALA A 749 26.88 60.68 10.46
CA ALA A 749 27.25 61.57 9.32
C ALA A 749 28.59 62.35 9.49
N VAL A 750 29.45 62.57 8.49
CA VAL A 750 29.32 62.90 7.04
C VAL A 750 30.52 62.24 6.30
N GLY A 751 30.57 61.85 5.01
CA GLY A 751 29.94 62.24 3.73
C GLY A 751 31.08 62.52 2.70
N ASN A 752 30.92 63.04 1.47
CA ASN A 752 29.80 63.27 0.55
C ASN A 752 30.38 63.66 -0.86
N ARG A 753 29.59 63.56 -1.95
CA ARG A 753 29.87 64.05 -3.34
C ARG A 753 30.94 63.28 -4.16
N GLY A 754 30.89 63.25 -5.51
CA GLY A 754 29.77 63.58 -6.41
C GLY A 754 30.14 63.94 -7.88
N LYS A 755 29.16 63.76 -8.78
CA LYS A 755 28.96 64.36 -10.13
C LYS A 755 30.04 64.22 -11.25
N ALA A 756 29.81 63.24 -12.13
CA ALA A 756 29.64 63.32 -13.60
C ALA A 756 30.08 64.55 -14.44
N VAL A 757 30.64 64.30 -15.65
CA VAL A 757 30.13 64.73 -17.00
C VAL A 757 31.17 64.46 -18.14
N GLU A 758 30.70 63.81 -19.23
CA GLU A 758 31.18 63.77 -20.65
C GLU A 758 32.64 63.49 -21.14
N LYS A 759 32.66 62.91 -22.36
CA LYS A 759 33.63 62.98 -23.49
C LYS A 759 34.89 62.09 -23.50
N ALA A 760 35.26 61.70 -24.73
CA ALA A 760 36.33 60.76 -25.13
C ALA A 760 37.14 61.34 -26.31
N PRO A 761 38.28 60.73 -26.68
CA PRO A 761 38.42 60.27 -28.08
C PRO A 761 39.36 59.06 -28.36
N LEU A 762 39.01 58.24 -29.38
CA LEU A 762 39.86 57.61 -30.45
C LEU A 762 41.16 56.84 -30.08
N LYS A 763 41.66 55.78 -30.76
CA LYS A 763 41.33 54.94 -31.94
C LYS A 763 42.17 53.62 -31.77
N ARG A 764 41.95 52.46 -32.42
CA ARG A 764 41.96 52.15 -33.87
C ARG A 764 41.57 50.67 -34.13
N GLY A 765 40.79 50.37 -35.18
CA GLY A 765 40.44 49.00 -35.66
C GLY A 765 39.07 48.48 -35.16
N LYS A 766 37.96 48.22 -35.90
CA LYS A 766 37.57 48.07 -37.34
C LYS A 766 37.24 46.60 -37.70
N VAL A 767 36.09 46.15 -38.27
CA VAL A 767 34.66 46.63 -38.46
C VAL A 767 33.90 45.53 -39.29
N THR A 768 32.59 45.26 -39.30
CA THR A 768 31.40 45.38 -38.38
C THR A 768 30.19 44.59 -38.96
N GLU A 769 29.43 43.90 -38.09
CA GLU A 769 27.93 43.85 -38.00
C GLU A 769 26.95 43.32 -39.12
N VAL A 770 26.00 42.41 -38.73
CA VAL A 770 24.48 42.52 -38.70
C VAL A 770 23.68 42.79 -40.03
N PRO A 771 22.33 42.55 -40.23
CA PRO A 771 21.28 41.60 -39.75
C PRO A 771 20.54 40.81 -40.91
N THR A 772 19.28 40.37 -40.67
CA THR A 772 18.24 39.76 -41.56
C THR A 772 17.19 40.77 -42.12
N PRO A 773 16.00 40.40 -42.70
CA PRO A 773 15.63 39.61 -43.91
C PRO A 773 14.79 40.44 -44.96
N PRO A 774 14.30 39.89 -46.11
CA PRO A 774 12.86 39.54 -46.28
C PRO A 774 12.52 38.41 -47.34
N LEU A 775 11.33 38.42 -47.99
CA LEU A 775 10.64 37.27 -48.64
C LEU A 775 10.64 37.18 -50.20
N SER A 776 10.42 35.94 -50.73
CA SER A 776 9.44 35.55 -51.79
C SER A 776 9.87 35.17 -53.25
N THR A 777 9.03 34.29 -53.86
CA THR A 777 8.81 33.95 -55.31
C THR A 777 9.56 32.79 -56.05
N LYS A 778 8.82 32.17 -57.00
CA LYS A 778 9.14 31.13 -58.04
C LYS A 778 9.25 31.81 -59.45
N PRO A 779 9.49 31.20 -60.66
CA PRO A 779 9.33 29.81 -61.18
C PRO A 779 10.53 29.39 -62.13
N PRO A 780 10.46 28.74 -63.35
CA PRO A 780 9.42 27.96 -64.08
C PRO A 780 9.81 26.51 -64.62
N PRO A 781 10.15 26.18 -65.92
CA PRO A 781 9.78 24.86 -66.55
C PRO A 781 10.93 24.23 -67.42
N PRO A 782 10.76 23.52 -68.59
CA PRO A 782 9.70 22.63 -69.15
C PRO A 782 10.26 21.22 -69.56
N GLU A 783 9.57 20.25 -70.20
CA GLU A 783 8.22 20.17 -70.83
C GLU A 783 7.40 18.95 -70.28
N LYS A 784 7.33 17.69 -70.78
CA LYS A 784 7.54 16.96 -72.07
C LYS A 784 6.98 15.52 -71.88
N ARG A 785 6.45 14.68 -72.79
CA ARG A 785 5.59 14.68 -74.02
C ARG A 785 5.24 13.17 -74.29
N SER A 786 4.21 12.71 -75.00
CA SER A 786 2.90 13.21 -75.49
C SER A 786 2.12 12.03 -76.18
N ALA A 787 0.81 12.17 -76.49
CA ALA A 787 -0.08 11.14 -77.10
C ALA A 787 -0.50 10.00 -76.12
N THR A 788 -1.42 9.04 -76.40
CA THR A 788 -2.04 8.53 -77.66
C THR A 788 -3.50 8.05 -77.43
N ILE A 789 -4.22 7.65 -78.49
CA ILE A 789 -5.64 7.17 -78.55
C ILE A 789 -5.76 5.99 -79.57
N PRO A 790 -6.89 5.28 -79.81
CA PRO A 790 -8.29 5.37 -79.29
C PRO A 790 -8.70 4.07 -78.50
N THR A 791 -9.90 3.41 -78.47
CA THR A 791 -11.11 3.36 -79.32
C THR A 791 -12.34 2.68 -78.62
N ARG A 792 -13.54 2.88 -79.19
CA ARG A 792 -14.82 2.13 -79.01
C ARG A 792 -15.68 2.45 -77.77
N LEU A 793 -16.84 1.79 -77.69
CA LEU A 793 -18.13 2.16 -77.05
C LEU A 793 -19.06 0.93 -76.97
N PRO A 794 -20.24 0.93 -76.26
CA PRO A 794 -20.85 1.93 -75.34
C PRO A 794 -21.22 1.28 -73.95
N PRO A 795 -22.18 1.75 -73.08
CA PRO A 795 -22.96 3.01 -72.99
C PRO A 795 -23.05 3.70 -71.58
N ALA A 796 -23.77 4.85 -71.51
CA ALA A 796 -24.54 5.41 -70.36
C ALA A 796 -23.80 6.04 -69.12
N THR A 797 -24.26 7.09 -68.41
CA THR A 797 -24.97 8.40 -68.71
C THR A 797 -24.84 9.37 -67.47
N PRO A 798 -25.19 10.68 -67.50
CA PRO A 798 -24.51 11.74 -66.69
C PRO A 798 -25.31 12.45 -65.55
N PRO A 799 -24.66 13.36 -64.77
CA PRO A 799 -25.25 14.43 -63.92
C PRO A 799 -25.24 15.82 -64.65
N PRO A 800 -25.43 17.03 -64.05
CA PRO A 800 -26.04 17.50 -62.77
C PRO A 800 -27.10 18.67 -62.93
N ALA A 801 -27.65 19.26 -61.84
CA ALA A 801 -27.70 20.75 -61.54
C ALA A 801 -28.92 21.36 -60.75
N LYS A 802 -28.62 22.11 -59.65
CA LYS A 802 -29.30 23.33 -59.08
C LYS A 802 -30.80 23.21 -58.57
N PRO A 803 -31.54 24.29 -58.16
CA PRO A 803 -31.61 24.72 -56.73
C PRO A 803 -32.98 25.20 -56.10
N ILE A 804 -33.16 25.08 -54.76
CA ILE A 804 -34.01 25.94 -53.84
C ILE A 804 -35.57 25.86 -54.05
N PRO A 805 -36.51 26.16 -53.10
CA PRO A 805 -36.49 26.59 -51.67
C PRO A 805 -37.26 25.69 -50.64
N THR A 806 -37.42 26.20 -49.41
CA THR A 806 -38.28 25.78 -48.25
C THR A 806 -39.79 25.68 -48.57
N PRO A 807 -40.68 24.96 -47.81
CA PRO A 807 -40.86 24.87 -46.32
C PRO A 807 -41.04 23.38 -45.84
N PRO A 808 -41.87 22.90 -44.86
CA PRO A 808 -42.77 23.50 -43.83
C PRO A 808 -42.72 22.84 -42.40
N LYS A 809 -43.87 22.69 -41.72
CA LYS A 809 -44.20 22.06 -40.40
C LYS A 809 -45.68 21.58 -40.47
N PRO A 810 -46.21 20.63 -39.64
CA PRO A 810 -46.78 21.01 -38.33
C PRO A 810 -46.91 19.92 -37.22
N SER A 811 -47.38 20.35 -36.04
CA SER A 811 -48.18 19.68 -34.96
C SER A 811 -48.13 18.14 -34.77
N ALA A 812 -47.90 17.54 -33.59
CA ALA A 812 -48.31 17.83 -32.19
C ALA A 812 -49.83 17.65 -31.89
N GLY A 813 -50.18 17.11 -30.70
CA GLY A 813 -51.56 17.14 -30.18
C GLY A 813 -52.11 15.82 -29.62
N ALA A 814 -51.63 15.39 -28.45
CA ALA A 814 -52.23 14.27 -27.71
C ALA A 814 -53.54 14.68 -27.02
N ARG A 815 -54.39 13.69 -26.66
CA ARG A 815 -54.76 13.49 -25.23
C ARG A 815 -55.43 12.15 -24.93
N ALA A 816 -55.26 11.72 -23.68
CA ALA A 816 -55.87 10.53 -23.10
C ALA A 816 -57.36 10.75 -22.76
N LYS A 817 -58.05 9.66 -22.41
CA LYS A 817 -59.14 9.72 -21.42
C LYS A 817 -58.92 8.65 -20.35
N VAL A 818 -59.20 9.02 -19.10
CA VAL A 818 -59.10 8.15 -17.92
C VAL A 818 -60.49 7.75 -17.48
N THR A 819 -60.71 6.44 -17.30
CA THR A 819 -61.74 5.84 -16.43
C THR A 819 -61.25 4.45 -16.00
N GLY A 820 -61.42 4.02 -14.76
CA GLY A 820 -62.01 4.78 -13.65
C GLY A 820 -62.63 3.97 -12.51
N SER A 821 -62.05 2.82 -12.14
CA SER A 821 -62.43 2.00 -10.97
C SER A 821 -61.21 1.11 -10.64
N ALA A 822 -60.71 0.94 -9.41
CA ALA A 822 -61.39 0.64 -8.14
C ALA A 822 -62.13 -0.72 -8.25
N GLU A 823 -62.03 -1.68 -7.31
CA GLU A 823 -61.73 -1.59 -5.87
C GLU A 823 -60.76 -2.70 -5.39
N ASP A 824 -60.67 -2.92 -4.08
CA ASP A 824 -59.64 -3.66 -3.33
C ASP A 824 -59.48 -5.17 -3.61
N GLU A 825 -58.24 -5.67 -3.44
CA GLU A 825 -57.98 -7.03 -2.91
C GLU A 825 -56.90 -7.03 -1.80
N HIS A 826 -57.38 -7.18 -0.56
CA HIS A 826 -56.79 -7.80 0.64
C HIS A 826 -55.26 -7.67 0.97
N PRO A 827 -54.89 -7.20 2.19
CA PRO A 827 -53.50 -7.10 2.67
C PRO A 827 -52.65 -8.38 2.73
N GLU A 828 -53.24 -9.58 2.57
CA GLU A 828 -52.50 -10.84 2.75
C GLU A 828 -51.47 -11.14 1.65
N ASN A 829 -51.61 -10.52 0.47
CA ASN A 829 -50.76 -10.80 -0.69
C ASN A 829 -49.39 -10.08 -0.60
N GLU A 830 -49.32 -8.97 0.14
CA GLU A 830 -48.06 -8.25 0.38
C GLU A 830 -47.10 -9.03 1.29
N LEU A 831 -47.58 -9.59 2.42
CA LEU A 831 -46.73 -10.31 3.37
C LEU A 831 -46.06 -11.54 2.72
N LYS A 832 -46.75 -12.21 1.79
CA LYS A 832 -46.22 -13.37 1.05
C LYS A 832 -45.19 -12.98 -0.03
N ASN A 833 -45.16 -11.71 -0.47
CA ASN A 833 -44.23 -11.21 -1.49
C ASN A 833 -43.08 -10.36 -0.94
N ALA A 834 -43.14 -9.90 0.31
CA ALA A 834 -42.20 -8.97 0.94
C ALA A 834 -40.71 -9.32 0.77
N GLN A 835 -40.36 -10.61 0.65
CA GLN A 835 -38.97 -11.03 0.45
C GLN A 835 -38.35 -10.53 -0.87
N LYS A 836 -39.18 -10.13 -1.85
CA LYS A 836 -38.80 -9.47 -3.11
C LYS A 836 -38.39 -8.00 -2.91
N ASP A 837 -38.70 -7.38 -1.76
CA ASP A 837 -38.27 -6.02 -1.46
C ASP A 837 -36.74 -5.93 -1.21
N LYS A 838 -36.06 -7.07 -0.99
CA LYS A 838 -34.59 -7.12 -0.86
C LYS A 838 -33.92 -6.65 -2.15
N GLY A 839 -33.08 -5.63 -2.02
CA GLY A 839 -32.36 -5.00 -3.12
C GLY A 839 -33.03 -3.73 -3.67
N MET A 840 -34.23 -3.37 -3.22
CA MET A 840 -34.85 -2.09 -3.58
C MET A 840 -34.03 -0.90 -3.04
N LEU A 841 -33.99 0.18 -3.83
CA LEU A 841 -33.44 1.48 -3.43
C LEU A 841 -34.56 2.33 -2.81
N VAL A 842 -34.27 2.90 -1.65
CA VAL A 842 -35.23 3.64 -0.82
C VAL A 842 -34.55 4.85 -0.19
N GLU A 843 -35.34 5.88 0.10
CA GLU A 843 -34.93 6.94 1.01
C GLU A 843 -35.59 6.74 2.37
N VAL A 844 -34.79 6.88 3.43
CA VAL A 844 -35.25 6.79 4.83
C VAL A 844 -34.94 8.08 5.55
N ARG A 845 -35.90 8.55 6.34
CA ARG A 845 -35.78 9.79 7.11
C ARG A 845 -35.01 9.56 8.42
N VAL A 846 -33.94 10.32 8.61
CA VAL A 846 -33.06 10.27 9.78
C VAL A 846 -32.84 11.71 10.26
N ASN A 847 -33.07 11.99 11.54
CA ASN A 847 -32.89 13.33 12.13
C ASN A 847 -33.56 14.48 11.33
N LYS A 848 -34.71 14.19 10.71
CA LYS A 848 -35.53 15.04 9.80
C LYS A 848 -35.03 15.19 8.35
N GLU A 849 -33.82 14.75 8.02
CA GLU A 849 -33.27 14.71 6.66
C GLU A 849 -33.53 13.33 5.99
N TRP A 850 -33.39 13.23 4.66
CA TRP A 850 -33.59 11.99 3.90
C TRP A 850 -32.25 11.42 3.42
N PHE A 851 -32.06 10.10 3.58
CA PHE A 851 -30.83 9.40 3.20
C PHE A 851 -31.15 8.19 2.32
N THR A 852 -30.43 8.04 1.21
CA THR A 852 -30.55 6.89 0.31
C THR A 852 -29.90 5.63 0.88
N GLY A 853 -30.55 4.49 0.65
CA GLY A 853 -30.01 3.20 0.99
C GLY A 853 -30.71 2.05 0.27
N LYS A 854 -30.13 0.86 0.43
CA LYS A 854 -30.61 -0.38 -0.16
C LYS A 854 -31.19 -1.30 0.91
N VAL A 855 -32.36 -1.89 0.64
CA VAL A 855 -32.98 -2.89 1.52
C VAL A 855 -32.13 -4.17 1.50
N VAL A 856 -31.37 -4.45 2.56
CA VAL A 856 -30.48 -5.62 2.66
C VAL A 856 -31.12 -6.80 3.38
N ALA A 857 -32.13 -6.55 4.22
CA ALA A 857 -32.94 -7.60 4.84
C ALA A 857 -34.40 -7.15 4.94
N VAL A 858 -35.30 -8.13 5.01
CA VAL A 858 -36.73 -7.95 5.20
C VAL A 858 -37.16 -8.92 6.29
N GLU A 859 -38.05 -8.47 7.17
CA GLU A 859 -38.61 -9.23 8.28
C GLU A 859 -40.13 -9.02 8.31
N THR A 860 -40.89 -10.11 8.28
CA THR A 860 -42.37 -10.08 8.24
C THR A 860 -42.94 -10.55 9.57
N SER A 861 -43.68 -9.69 10.25
CA SER A 861 -44.54 -10.05 11.39
C SER A 861 -45.99 -10.22 10.92
N LYS A 862 -46.85 -10.83 11.76
CA LYS A 862 -48.25 -11.15 11.43
C LYS A 862 -49.11 -9.98 10.93
N GLN A 863 -48.70 -8.73 11.14
CA GLN A 863 -49.43 -7.51 10.73
C GLN A 863 -48.52 -6.39 10.18
N SER A 864 -47.22 -6.60 10.00
CA SER A 864 -46.32 -5.56 9.46
C SER A 864 -45.02 -6.10 8.86
N ILE A 865 -44.51 -5.39 7.85
CA ILE A 865 -43.26 -5.68 7.15
C ILE A 865 -42.20 -4.67 7.59
N ARG A 866 -41.02 -5.13 8.01
CA ARG A 866 -39.85 -4.29 8.30
C ARG A 866 -38.74 -4.51 7.27
N TRP A 867 -38.07 -3.43 6.90
CA TRP A 867 -36.90 -3.39 6.03
C TRP A 867 -35.67 -2.99 6.83
N LYS A 868 -34.57 -3.73 6.69
CA LYS A 868 -33.24 -3.28 7.11
C LYS A 868 -32.63 -2.54 5.93
N VAL A 869 -32.55 -1.23 6.02
CA VAL A 869 -31.92 -0.38 5.01
C VAL A 869 -30.47 -0.17 5.41
N LYS A 870 -29.55 -0.59 4.54
CA LYS A 870 -28.14 -0.21 4.61
C LYS A 870 -27.98 1.05 3.78
N PHE A 871 -27.49 2.12 4.40
CA PHE A 871 -27.33 3.40 3.74
C PHE A 871 -26.08 3.45 2.87
N ASP A 872 -26.17 4.16 1.75
CA ASP A 872 -25.04 4.33 0.84
C ASP A 872 -24.08 5.42 1.35
N TYR A 873 -24.59 6.42 2.08
CA TYR A 873 -23.79 7.43 2.79
C TYR A 873 -24.50 7.94 4.06
N VAL A 874 -23.78 8.09 5.18
CA VAL A 874 -24.31 8.61 6.45
C VAL A 874 -23.22 9.35 7.25
N PRO A 875 -23.53 10.49 7.90
CA PRO A 875 -22.67 11.09 8.92
C PRO A 875 -22.32 10.15 10.08
N ARG A 876 -21.12 10.29 10.66
CA ARG A 876 -20.48 9.30 11.56
C ARG A 876 -21.22 8.98 12.87
N SER A 877 -22.28 9.71 13.22
CA SER A 877 -23.03 9.57 14.47
C SER A 877 -24.21 8.59 14.42
N THR A 878 -24.58 8.06 13.25
CA THR A 878 -25.75 7.18 13.08
C THR A 878 -25.34 5.77 12.60
N PRO A 879 -26.00 4.68 13.03
CA PRO A 879 -25.71 3.32 12.54
C PRO A 879 -25.83 3.18 11.02
N LYS A 880 -24.88 2.46 10.41
CA LYS A 880 -24.81 2.23 8.95
C LYS A 880 -26.00 1.47 8.35
N ASP A 881 -26.67 0.68 9.19
CA ASP A 881 -27.90 -0.03 8.85
C ASP A 881 -29.00 0.36 9.86
N ARG A 882 -30.22 0.68 9.41
CA ARG A 882 -31.40 0.94 10.27
C ARG A 882 -32.58 0.03 9.87
N TRP A 883 -33.33 -0.44 10.84
CA TRP A 883 -34.62 -1.09 10.62
C TRP A 883 -35.75 -0.05 10.59
N VAL A 884 -36.64 -0.15 9.61
CA VAL A 884 -37.80 0.72 9.40
C VAL A 884 -39.00 -0.10 8.91
N PHE A 885 -40.22 0.44 9.01
CA PHE A 885 -41.43 -0.23 8.54
C PHE A 885 -41.74 0.14 7.08
N LYS A 886 -42.13 -0.84 6.27
CA LYS A 886 -42.63 -0.62 4.90
C LYS A 886 -43.90 0.23 4.97
N GLY A 887 -43.94 1.33 4.23
CA GLY A 887 -45.10 2.23 4.16
C GLY A 887 -45.25 3.23 5.31
N SER A 888 -44.26 3.41 6.20
CA SER A 888 -44.30 4.52 7.17
C SER A 888 -43.87 5.85 6.53
N GLU A 889 -44.28 6.97 7.12
CA GLU A 889 -43.89 8.33 6.66
C GLU A 889 -42.38 8.60 6.77
N GLU A 890 -41.60 7.72 7.42
CA GLU A 890 -40.14 7.77 7.44
C GLU A 890 -39.50 7.09 6.22
N VAL A 891 -40.24 6.47 5.30
CA VAL A 891 -39.68 5.65 4.20
C VAL A 891 -40.39 5.91 2.87
N ARG A 892 -39.63 6.17 1.81
CA ARG A 892 -40.18 6.27 0.44
C ARG A 892 -39.35 5.49 -0.58
N LEU A 893 -40.03 4.90 -1.57
CA LEU A 893 -39.40 4.16 -2.66
C LEU A 893 -38.79 5.13 -3.69
N MET A 894 -37.55 4.86 -4.11
CA MET A 894 -36.95 5.55 -5.26
C MET A 894 -37.59 5.01 -6.55
N ARG A 895 -38.28 5.87 -7.31
CA ARG A 895 -38.72 5.52 -8.68
C ARG A 895 -37.51 5.57 -9.63
N PRO A 896 -37.37 4.63 -10.58
CA PRO A 896 -36.36 4.74 -11.63
C PRO A 896 -36.66 5.95 -12.53
N PRO A 897 -35.63 6.65 -13.05
CA PRO A 897 -35.83 7.78 -13.94
C PRO A 897 -36.43 7.32 -15.27
N SER A 898 -37.61 7.86 -15.61
CA SER A 898 -38.14 7.80 -16.97
C SER A 898 -37.45 8.86 -17.85
N PRO A 899 -37.46 8.74 -19.20
CA PRO A 899 -36.72 9.64 -20.07
C PRO A 899 -37.11 11.12 -19.90
N LEU A 900 -36.09 11.98 -19.97
CA LEU A 900 -36.23 13.44 -19.89
C LEU A 900 -37.20 13.98 -20.95
N SER A 901 -38.25 14.66 -20.50
CA SER A 901 -39.04 15.58 -21.31
C SER A 901 -38.98 16.96 -20.67
N GLN A 902 -38.65 17.98 -21.47
CA GLN A 902 -38.47 19.35 -20.99
C GLN A 902 -39.82 20.03 -20.78
N THR A 903 -39.94 20.80 -19.70
CA THR A 903 -41.09 21.65 -19.39
C THR A 903 -40.98 23.00 -20.09
N PRO A 904 -42.04 23.47 -20.77
CA PRO A 904 -42.35 24.88 -20.93
C PRO A 904 -43.22 25.37 -19.75
N ASP A 905 -43.16 26.67 -19.46
CA ASP A 905 -43.85 27.29 -18.31
C ASP A 905 -45.38 27.30 -18.40
N THR A 906 -45.99 27.43 -17.22
CA THR A 906 -47.41 27.76 -17.06
C THR A 906 -47.75 29.17 -17.55
N GLN A 907 -48.79 29.28 -18.37
CA GLN A 907 -49.71 30.42 -18.36
C GLN A 907 -51.14 29.93 -18.63
N GLN A 908 -52.13 30.69 -18.15
CA GLN A 908 -53.54 30.32 -18.13
C GLN A 908 -54.27 30.86 -19.37
N GLY A 909 -55.29 30.13 -19.85
CA GLY A 909 -56.15 30.55 -20.97
C GLY A 909 -57.30 29.56 -21.20
N GLU A 910 -58.42 30.05 -21.72
CA GLU A 910 -59.71 29.34 -21.86
C GLU A 910 -59.96 28.93 -23.34
N GLY A 911 -60.91 28.00 -23.62
CA GLY A 911 -61.47 27.84 -24.99
C GLY A 911 -61.75 26.43 -25.55
N THR A 912 -62.92 25.89 -25.21
CA THR A 912 -63.96 25.20 -26.03
C THR A 912 -63.71 24.43 -27.37
N GLU A 913 -64.51 23.36 -27.55
CA GLU A 913 -65.12 22.76 -28.79
C GLU A 913 -64.52 21.59 -29.64
N LYS A 914 -65.33 20.49 -29.71
CA LYS A 914 -65.69 19.59 -30.87
C LYS A 914 -64.69 18.57 -31.49
N GLY A 915 -65.27 17.48 -32.05
CA GLY A 915 -64.63 16.37 -32.83
C GLY A 915 -65.04 16.39 -34.33
N PRO A 916 -65.22 15.26 -35.10
CA PRO A 916 -65.33 13.83 -34.67
C PRO A 916 -64.76 12.69 -35.61
N ALA A 917 -64.57 11.49 -35.03
CA ALA A 917 -64.88 10.13 -35.58
C ALA A 917 -64.15 9.59 -36.90
N PRO A 918 -64.46 8.38 -37.47
CA PRO A 918 -63.44 7.30 -37.59
C PRO A 918 -63.38 6.47 -38.91
N MET A 919 -62.46 5.50 -39.02
CA MET A 919 -62.64 4.26 -39.83
C MET A 919 -61.65 3.14 -39.43
N GLU A 920 -61.87 1.91 -39.92
CA GLU A 920 -61.25 0.64 -39.46
C GLU A 920 -60.12 0.07 -40.36
N PRO A 921 -59.38 -0.98 -39.92
CA PRO A 921 -58.14 -1.46 -40.56
C PRO A 921 -58.35 -2.65 -41.53
N ASP A 922 -57.26 -3.06 -42.18
CA ASP A 922 -57.15 -4.35 -42.88
C ASP A 922 -55.77 -5.02 -42.61
N THR A 923 -55.66 -6.32 -42.85
CA THR A 923 -54.51 -7.17 -42.47
C THR A 923 -54.13 -8.17 -43.55
N THR A 924 -52.83 -8.49 -43.71
CA THR A 924 -52.29 -9.86 -43.91
C THR A 924 -50.80 -9.86 -44.24
N GLN A 925 -50.04 -10.82 -43.68
CA GLN A 925 -48.86 -11.53 -44.26
C GLN A 925 -48.27 -12.48 -43.18
N PRO A 926 -48.42 -13.82 -43.30
CA PRO A 926 -48.01 -14.77 -42.25
C PRO A 926 -46.74 -15.56 -42.61
N GLY A 927 -45.54 -15.03 -42.30
CA GLY A 927 -44.25 -15.68 -42.64
C GLY A 927 -43.24 -15.81 -41.50
N THR A 928 -42.97 -14.72 -40.77
CA THR A 928 -41.79 -14.59 -39.89
C THR A 928 -41.90 -15.28 -38.52
N SER A 929 -43.07 -15.78 -38.13
CA SER A 929 -43.30 -16.28 -36.77
C SER A 929 -42.64 -17.64 -36.47
N ARG A 930 -42.44 -18.50 -37.47
CA ARG A 930 -42.13 -19.93 -37.23
C ARG A 930 -40.64 -20.16 -36.91
N GLU A 931 -39.73 -19.63 -37.73
CA GLU A 931 -38.28 -19.71 -37.47
C GLU A 931 -37.88 -19.08 -36.14
N VAL A 932 -38.57 -18.01 -35.71
CA VAL A 932 -38.32 -17.38 -34.40
C VAL A 932 -38.69 -18.32 -33.25
N THR A 933 -39.82 -19.04 -33.38
CA THR A 933 -40.24 -20.07 -32.41
C THR A 933 -39.24 -21.24 -32.37
N ASP A 934 -38.81 -21.75 -33.52
CA ASP A 934 -37.88 -22.89 -33.59
C ASP A 934 -36.50 -22.55 -33.00
N ASN A 935 -36.02 -21.32 -33.20
CA ASN A 935 -34.80 -20.81 -32.56
C ASN A 935 -34.94 -20.66 -31.04
N LEU A 936 -36.08 -20.13 -30.56
CA LEU A 936 -36.36 -20.01 -29.13
C LEU A 936 -36.43 -21.38 -28.43
N VAL A 937 -37.06 -22.35 -29.09
CA VAL A 937 -37.13 -23.76 -28.65
C VAL A 937 -35.73 -24.35 -28.47
N ASN A 938 -34.84 -24.20 -29.45
CA ASN A 938 -33.46 -24.69 -29.36
C ASN A 938 -32.65 -23.98 -28.25
N MET A 939 -32.88 -22.69 -28.03
CA MET A 939 -32.27 -21.96 -26.91
C MET A 939 -32.76 -22.49 -25.55
N MET A 940 -34.05 -22.78 -25.41
CA MET A 940 -34.62 -23.28 -24.15
C MET A 940 -34.16 -24.71 -23.82
N ARG A 941 -34.09 -25.61 -24.82
CA ARG A 941 -33.46 -26.94 -24.67
C ARG A 941 -32.01 -26.81 -24.16
N THR A 942 -31.24 -25.88 -24.74
CA THR A 942 -29.83 -25.66 -24.38
C THR A 942 -29.67 -25.18 -22.94
N LEU A 943 -30.49 -24.23 -22.49
CA LEU A 943 -30.50 -23.75 -21.11
C LEU A 943 -30.88 -24.85 -20.11
N LEU A 944 -31.94 -25.62 -20.39
CA LEU A 944 -32.39 -26.74 -19.55
C LEU A 944 -31.34 -27.86 -19.45
N ARG A 945 -30.56 -28.09 -20.51
CA ARG A 945 -29.45 -29.06 -20.50
C ARG A 945 -28.23 -28.56 -19.73
N TYR A 946 -27.98 -27.24 -19.67
CA TYR A 946 -26.82 -26.67 -18.98
C TYR A 946 -26.98 -26.71 -17.45
N PHE A 947 -28.13 -26.27 -16.92
CA PHE A 947 -28.41 -26.20 -15.47
C PHE A 947 -29.10 -27.46 -14.90
N PHE A 948 -29.02 -28.59 -15.61
CA PHE A 948 -29.80 -29.79 -15.32
C PHE A 948 -29.53 -30.39 -13.91
N PRO A 949 -30.54 -30.52 -13.01
CA PRO A 949 -30.37 -31.12 -11.69
C PRO A 949 -30.07 -32.64 -11.78
N PRO A 950 -29.18 -33.21 -10.93
CA PRO A 950 -28.79 -34.62 -11.03
C PRO A 950 -29.94 -35.63 -10.97
N ASP A 951 -30.95 -35.37 -10.13
CA ASP A 951 -32.05 -36.29 -9.82
C ASP A 951 -33.40 -35.86 -10.46
N PHE A 952 -33.35 -35.13 -11.58
CA PHE A 952 -34.57 -34.61 -12.20
C PHE A 952 -35.40 -35.67 -12.93
N ARG A 953 -36.74 -35.59 -12.79
CA ARG A 953 -37.66 -36.66 -13.21
C ARG A 953 -37.79 -36.88 -14.72
N ILE A 954 -37.39 -35.89 -15.54
CA ILE A 954 -37.29 -36.01 -17.00
C ILE A 954 -35.80 -36.14 -17.31
N PRO A 955 -35.32 -37.29 -17.82
CA PRO A 955 -33.93 -37.51 -18.18
C PRO A 955 -33.32 -36.40 -19.05
N LYS A 956 -32.03 -36.15 -18.86
CA LYS A 956 -31.29 -35.07 -19.53
C LYS A 956 -31.28 -35.19 -21.06
N ASP A 957 -31.34 -36.42 -21.56
CA ASP A 957 -31.28 -36.70 -22.99
C ASP A 957 -32.64 -36.52 -23.69
N ASP A 958 -33.75 -36.77 -22.98
CA ASP A 958 -35.12 -36.59 -23.49
C ASP A 958 -35.42 -35.11 -23.78
N VAL A 959 -34.82 -34.18 -23.01
CA VAL A 959 -34.94 -32.72 -23.23
C VAL A 959 -34.52 -32.30 -24.65
N ASN A 960 -33.70 -33.09 -25.34
CA ASN A 960 -33.30 -32.79 -26.73
C ASN A 960 -34.41 -33.09 -27.75
N SER A 961 -35.32 -34.03 -27.49
CA SER A 961 -36.37 -34.47 -28.42
C SER A 961 -37.72 -33.79 -28.21
N MET A 962 -37.97 -33.22 -27.03
CA MET A 962 -39.24 -32.55 -26.69
C MET A 962 -39.63 -31.47 -27.71
N THR A 963 -40.88 -31.50 -28.18
CA THR A 963 -41.52 -30.53 -29.08
C THR A 963 -41.69 -29.15 -28.44
N ALA A 964 -42.12 -28.15 -29.22
CA ALA A 964 -42.36 -26.79 -28.71
C ALA A 964 -43.46 -26.78 -27.63
N GLU A 965 -44.52 -27.54 -27.86
CA GLU A 965 -45.66 -27.72 -26.98
C GLU A 965 -45.26 -28.42 -25.68
N GLU A 966 -44.45 -29.48 -25.77
CA GLU A 966 -43.92 -30.20 -24.59
C GLU A 966 -42.93 -29.34 -23.79
N LEU A 967 -42.16 -28.46 -24.44
CA LEU A 967 -41.28 -27.49 -23.77
C LEU A 967 -42.05 -26.36 -23.08
N VAL A 968 -43.19 -25.93 -23.63
CA VAL A 968 -44.12 -25.01 -22.94
C VAL A 968 -44.79 -25.70 -21.75
N ALA A 969 -45.07 -27.01 -21.86
CA ALA A 969 -45.54 -27.84 -20.76
C ALA A 969 -44.42 -28.30 -19.79
N PHE A 970 -43.16 -27.92 -20.02
CA PHE A 970 -42.05 -28.40 -19.20
C PHE A 970 -42.18 -27.91 -17.74
N PRO A 971 -41.95 -28.77 -16.74
CA PRO A 971 -42.08 -28.45 -15.32
C PRO A 971 -40.97 -27.53 -14.77
N MET A 972 -40.82 -26.33 -15.34
CA MET A 972 -39.82 -25.31 -14.99
C MET A 972 -39.72 -25.04 -13.49
N LYS A 973 -40.87 -25.00 -12.80
CA LYS A 973 -40.96 -24.73 -11.36
C LYS A 973 -40.30 -25.84 -10.52
N GLU A 974 -40.56 -27.09 -10.86
CA GLU A 974 -40.01 -28.25 -10.15
C GLU A 974 -38.53 -28.45 -10.50
N TYR A 975 -38.15 -28.16 -11.75
CA TYR A 975 -36.76 -28.15 -12.22
C TYR A 975 -35.91 -27.14 -11.43
N PHE A 976 -36.33 -25.88 -11.35
CA PHE A 976 -35.61 -24.88 -10.57
C PHE A 976 -35.64 -25.17 -9.06
N GLN A 977 -36.74 -25.74 -8.54
CA GLN A 977 -36.80 -26.15 -7.13
C GLN A 977 -35.81 -27.27 -6.81
N GLN A 978 -35.63 -28.27 -7.67
CA GLN A 978 -34.59 -29.29 -7.48
C GLN A 978 -33.18 -28.71 -7.68
N TYR A 979 -32.97 -27.82 -8.66
CA TYR A 979 -31.68 -27.13 -8.82
C TYR A 979 -31.31 -26.34 -7.56
N GLU A 980 -32.26 -25.60 -7.00
CA GLU A 980 -32.07 -24.83 -5.77
C GLU A 980 -31.80 -25.75 -4.58
N LEU A 981 -32.53 -26.86 -4.41
CA LEU A 981 -32.27 -27.83 -3.34
C LEU A 981 -30.86 -28.45 -3.46
N GLY A 982 -30.41 -28.77 -4.67
CA GLY A 982 -29.04 -29.23 -4.94
C GLY A 982 -27.99 -28.17 -4.57
N LEU A 983 -28.22 -26.92 -4.96
CA LEU A 983 -27.33 -25.80 -4.66
C LEU A 983 -27.28 -25.48 -3.15
N GLN A 984 -28.43 -25.47 -2.47
CA GLN A 984 -28.53 -25.29 -1.02
C GLN A 984 -27.82 -26.43 -0.28
N SER A 985 -28.02 -27.70 -0.70
CA SER A 985 -27.31 -28.86 -0.14
C SER A 985 -25.79 -28.73 -0.30
N LEU A 986 -25.33 -28.34 -1.48
CA LEU A 986 -23.91 -28.10 -1.77
C LEU A 986 -23.32 -26.98 -0.89
N CYS A 987 -23.99 -25.82 -0.81
CA CYS A 987 -23.60 -24.72 0.07
C CYS A 987 -23.56 -25.13 1.56
N ASN A 988 -24.57 -25.86 2.05
CA ASN A 988 -24.61 -26.38 3.41
C ASN A 988 -23.46 -27.37 3.68
N SER A 989 -23.04 -28.15 2.68
CA SER A 989 -21.88 -29.04 2.78
C SER A 989 -20.56 -28.26 2.88
N TYR A 990 -20.41 -27.17 2.12
CA TYR A 990 -19.23 -26.29 2.20
C TYR A 990 -19.18 -25.55 3.53
N GLN A 991 -20.31 -25.01 4.01
CA GLN A 991 -20.41 -24.37 5.31
C GLN A 991 -20.04 -25.35 6.43
N SER A 992 -20.66 -26.55 6.46
CA SER A 992 -20.35 -27.59 7.45
C SER A 992 -18.87 -28.01 7.44
N ARG A 993 -18.23 -28.07 6.26
CA ARG A 993 -16.79 -28.36 6.12
C ARG A 993 -15.90 -27.19 6.57
N ALA A 994 -16.35 -25.95 6.37
CA ALA A 994 -15.65 -24.76 6.86
C ALA A 994 -15.71 -24.68 8.39
N ASP A 995 -16.90 -24.85 8.98
CA ASP A 995 -17.13 -24.79 10.42
C ASP A 995 -16.40 -25.92 11.16
N ALA A 996 -16.45 -27.15 10.63
CA ALA A 996 -15.68 -28.27 11.17
C ALA A 996 -14.16 -28.02 11.09
N ARG A 997 -13.67 -27.36 10.03
CA ARG A 997 -12.25 -27.00 9.89
C ARG A 997 -11.84 -25.86 10.82
N ALA A 998 -12.69 -24.86 11.03
CA ALA A 998 -12.49 -23.78 12.00
C ALA A 998 -12.37 -24.35 13.41
N LYS A 999 -13.33 -25.16 13.84
CA LYS A 999 -13.31 -25.82 15.15
C LYS A 999 -12.06 -26.71 15.34
N ALA A 1000 -11.65 -27.47 14.33
CA ALA A 1000 -10.43 -28.27 14.37
C ALA A 1000 -9.12 -27.46 14.36
N VAL A 1001 -9.19 -26.14 14.10
CA VAL A 1001 -8.07 -25.19 14.28
C VAL A 1001 -8.12 -24.58 15.70
N GLU A 1002 -9.30 -24.22 16.21
CA GLU A 1002 -9.47 -23.73 17.59
C GLU A 1002 -9.04 -24.78 18.63
N GLU A 1003 -9.46 -26.04 18.47
CA GLU A 1003 -9.04 -27.16 19.33
C GLU A 1003 -7.52 -27.37 19.30
N LYS A 1004 -6.86 -27.10 18.16
CA LYS A 1004 -5.40 -27.15 18.05
C LYS A 1004 -4.71 -25.93 18.68
N SER A 1005 -5.28 -24.73 18.55
CA SER A 1005 -4.77 -23.52 19.21
C SER A 1005 -4.81 -23.68 20.73
N SER A 1006 -5.96 -24.08 21.28
CA SER A 1006 -6.13 -24.31 22.72
C SER A 1006 -5.21 -25.43 23.24
N SER A 1007 -4.98 -26.49 22.46
CA SER A 1007 -3.98 -27.53 22.79
C SER A 1007 -2.54 -26.99 22.78
N ALA A 1008 -2.21 -26.07 21.86
CA ALA A 1008 -0.90 -25.44 21.79
C ALA A 1008 -0.68 -24.45 22.94
N GLU A 1009 -1.67 -23.60 23.25
CA GLU A 1009 -1.67 -22.68 24.39
C GLU A 1009 -1.53 -23.42 25.73
N THR A 1010 -2.22 -24.55 25.89
CA THR A 1010 -2.09 -25.40 27.08
C THR A 1010 -0.68 -25.96 27.21
N LYS A 1011 -0.09 -26.44 26.11
CA LYS A 1011 1.29 -26.95 26.07
C LYS A 1011 2.34 -25.87 26.30
N LEU A 1012 2.10 -24.65 25.83
CA LEU A 1012 2.95 -23.49 26.07
C LEU A 1012 2.96 -23.16 27.57
N ARG A 1013 1.78 -23.00 28.19
CA ARG A 1013 1.70 -22.75 29.64
C ARG A 1013 2.31 -23.89 30.48
N GLU A 1014 2.13 -25.14 30.04
CA GLU A 1014 2.80 -26.30 30.63
C GLU A 1014 4.33 -26.29 30.46
N ALA A 1015 4.86 -25.65 29.41
CA ALA A 1015 6.29 -25.48 29.19
C ALA A 1015 6.83 -24.33 30.05
N ASP A 1016 6.13 -23.20 30.12
CA ASP A 1016 6.47 -22.06 30.97
C ASP A 1016 6.49 -22.46 32.46
N GLU A 1017 5.47 -23.20 32.92
CA GLU A 1017 5.41 -23.78 34.28
C GLU A 1017 6.52 -24.81 34.59
N LYS A 1018 7.17 -25.38 33.56
CA LYS A 1018 8.33 -26.27 33.71
C LYS A 1018 9.64 -25.47 33.65
N LEU A 1019 9.72 -24.45 32.80
CA LEU A 1019 10.86 -23.54 32.67
C LEU A 1019 11.08 -22.74 33.96
N GLN A 1020 10.02 -22.16 34.54
CA GLN A 1020 10.10 -21.47 35.83
C GLN A 1020 10.61 -22.41 36.95
N LYS A 1021 10.09 -23.65 37.02
CA LYS A 1021 10.58 -24.64 38.00
C LYS A 1021 12.03 -25.05 37.76
N LEU A 1022 12.47 -25.12 36.50
CA LEU A 1022 13.87 -25.38 36.15
C LEU A 1022 14.76 -24.20 36.57
N ARG A 1023 14.37 -22.96 36.28
CA ARG A 1023 15.04 -21.73 36.73
C ARG A 1023 15.19 -21.70 38.25
N THR A 1024 14.10 -21.90 39.01
CA THR A 1024 14.15 -21.98 40.48
C THR A 1024 15.10 -23.06 40.98
N ASN A 1025 15.10 -24.25 40.36
CA ASN A 1025 16.01 -25.34 40.73
C ASN A 1025 17.48 -25.01 40.41
N ILE A 1026 17.76 -24.28 39.34
CA ILE A 1026 19.12 -23.86 38.97
C ILE A 1026 19.64 -22.79 39.94
N VAL A 1027 18.83 -21.78 40.32
CA VAL A 1027 19.20 -20.80 41.36
C VAL A 1027 19.54 -21.52 42.67
N GLN A 1028 18.71 -22.47 43.11
CA GLN A 1028 18.95 -23.28 44.31
C GLN A 1028 20.14 -24.24 44.22
N LEU A 1029 20.71 -24.45 43.02
CA LEU A 1029 21.93 -25.21 42.80
C LEU A 1029 23.15 -24.29 42.78
N LEU A 1030 23.07 -23.17 42.07
CA LEU A 1030 24.12 -22.15 42.00
C LEU A 1030 24.46 -21.59 43.39
N GLN A 1031 23.44 -21.23 44.19
CA GLN A 1031 23.58 -20.79 45.59
C GLN A 1031 24.14 -21.85 46.55
N LYS A 1032 24.36 -23.10 46.10
CA LYS A 1032 25.03 -24.17 46.86
C LYS A 1032 26.43 -24.51 46.33
N VAL A 1033 26.83 -23.89 45.22
CA VAL A 1033 28.14 -24.07 44.58
C VAL A 1033 29.00 -22.82 44.74
N GLN A 1034 28.38 -21.64 44.79
CA GLN A 1034 28.99 -20.36 45.18
C GLN A 1034 28.03 -19.64 46.14
N GLU A 1035 28.54 -19.23 47.32
CA GLU A 1035 27.71 -18.68 48.40
C GLU A 1035 27.33 -17.19 48.17
N ASP A 1036 28.03 -16.50 47.26
CA ASP A 1036 27.89 -15.06 46.97
C ASP A 1036 27.15 -14.74 45.65
N ILE A 1037 26.34 -15.65 45.10
CA ILE A 1037 25.52 -15.39 43.89
C ILE A 1037 24.17 -14.75 44.27
N ASP A 1038 23.99 -13.49 43.90
CA ASP A 1038 22.71 -12.78 43.90
C ASP A 1038 22.18 -12.61 42.47
N ILE A 1039 21.02 -13.21 42.16
CA ILE A 1039 20.35 -13.15 40.86
C ILE A 1039 18.86 -12.91 41.14
N ASN A 1040 18.31 -11.79 40.67
CA ASN A 1040 16.99 -11.32 41.07
C ASN A 1040 15.93 -11.40 39.96
N THR A 1041 16.31 -11.73 38.73
CA THR A 1041 15.40 -11.89 37.59
C THR A 1041 15.66 -13.16 36.77
N ASP A 1042 14.60 -13.66 36.12
CA ASP A 1042 14.67 -14.78 35.18
C ASP A 1042 15.58 -14.47 33.97
N ASP A 1043 15.68 -13.21 33.55
CA ASP A 1043 16.50 -12.78 32.41
C ASP A 1043 18.01 -12.73 32.76
N GLU A 1044 18.38 -12.29 33.97
CA GLU A 1044 19.75 -12.38 34.50
C GLU A 1044 20.20 -13.84 34.64
N LEU A 1045 19.32 -14.72 35.11
CA LEU A 1045 19.59 -16.13 35.27
C LEU A 1045 19.86 -16.82 33.92
N ASP A 1046 18.99 -16.60 32.93
CA ASP A 1046 19.17 -17.17 31.60
C ASP A 1046 20.46 -16.65 30.94
N ALA A 1047 20.79 -15.36 31.10
CA ALA A 1047 22.04 -14.79 30.61
C ALA A 1047 23.28 -15.37 31.29
N TYR A 1048 23.23 -15.62 32.60
CA TYR A 1048 24.31 -16.27 33.36
C TYR A 1048 24.49 -17.75 32.95
N ILE A 1049 23.39 -18.45 32.65
CA ILE A 1049 23.43 -19.82 32.09
C ILE A 1049 23.99 -19.81 30.67
N GLU A 1050 23.64 -18.83 29.83
CA GLU A 1050 24.19 -18.71 28.47
C GLU A 1050 25.69 -18.37 28.48
N ASP A 1051 26.14 -17.52 29.40
CA ASP A 1051 27.56 -17.23 29.63
C ASP A 1051 28.34 -18.49 30.08
N LEU A 1052 27.80 -19.27 31.02
CA LEU A 1052 28.37 -20.57 31.43
C LEU A 1052 28.38 -21.62 30.31
N LEU A 1053 27.35 -21.66 29.45
CA LEU A 1053 27.28 -22.61 28.34
C LEU A 1053 28.14 -22.21 27.13
N THR A 1054 28.54 -20.94 27.03
CA THR A 1054 29.43 -20.44 25.97
C THR A 1054 30.90 -20.39 26.40
N LYS A 1055 31.18 -20.22 27.70
CA LYS A 1055 32.50 -20.40 28.33
C LYS A 1055 32.70 -21.85 28.78
N GLY A 1056 32.79 -22.77 27.82
CA GLY A 1056 32.97 -24.19 28.09
C GLY A 1056 34.39 -24.56 28.57
N ASP A 1057 34.52 -24.80 29.88
CA ASP A 1057 35.57 -25.57 30.55
C ASP A 1057 34.97 -26.87 31.14
#